data_AF-A0A3C2CIG1-F1
#
_entry.id   AF-A0A3C2CIG1-F1
#
_cell.length_a   1.000
_cell.length_b   1.000
_cell.length_c   1.000
_cell.angle_alpha   90.00
_cell.angle_beta   90.00
_cell.angle_gamma   90.00
#
_symmetry.space_group_name_H-M   'P 1'
#
loop_
_entity.id
_entity.type
_entity.pdbx_description
1 polymer ?
#
loop_
_entity_poly.entity_id
_entity_poly.type
_entity_poly.pdbx_seq_one_letter_code
_entity_poly.pdbx_strand_id
1 'polypeptide(L)'
;KQKVLKVGSVEPRPYRRRPASPFTTSTFQQEAGRKLRFSASRAMGIAQSLYQNGHITYMRTDSTTLSDTALSAARRTIESSYGSNYLPDEARLYKNKTRNAQEAHEAIRPAGENFKSPEDLSKELSKDEYLIYEMIWQRTIASQMTDATGETVSVKLEGSVTEEKSNKEKSLIFSLSGTVINHQGFRQVYIEDVDDDETGEENSSGEDQVLPEVKVGQKVSVMASTPEGHVTKPPARYTEASLVKRLEEEGIGRPSTYAAILGRIIQRGYAWKKGTALIPTVKGFAVTQLLEAHFPKLVDYKFTAEMEVALDDISNGMWEKNAYLQAFYFDGLDGDIGLHTKVVEREDEIDPRAVCGVPLGKTSDGESVFARYARSPYVECRDDTAGVPEDLPLDQLTVDKALEYINAPPDRELGTDPETGLPIVAKQGRFGPYVSLGRFPQWPKASSREGKLFRLPHHLKIMKTAVAYIKLSNSLESDDAVLRVLNSPKRGIGKSSLDKAKTFAESNGSSLFDALEQVEKLEIKGAASKGIEEFTNFCRSILVIDCPTPADLLNQIFESSGYKKEILNSKNSESQMKVLEELLEVLKEFETTEQVITEIERFEELKELPKPKTSSLFDTMTLERVTFEDALQLLSLPRTVGVDPTDSEEITVQNGPYGPYLKKGSETRNISTEEELLTISLEQCLDLLAQPKKFGRRAAKPPLKELGVDPVSEKPILLKDGQWGPYVTDGSTNASLQLGDSVEEITDERAVELLAERRAKV
;
A
#
# COMPACT_ATOMS: atom_id res chain seq x y z
N LYS A 1 -12.14 -38.41 47.08
CA LYS A 1 -12.61 -39.61 46.35
C LYS A 1 -12.09 -39.52 44.93
N GLN A 2 -11.39 -40.55 44.42
CA GLN A 2 -11.02 -40.61 43.01
C GLN A 2 -12.30 -40.49 42.19
N LYS A 3 -12.40 -39.47 41.33
CA LYS A 3 -13.57 -39.32 40.45
C LYS A 3 -13.47 -40.42 39.40
N VAL A 4 -14.56 -41.15 39.20
CA VAL A 4 -14.62 -42.29 38.28
C VAL A 4 -15.62 -41.96 37.18
N LEU A 5 -15.22 -42.13 35.94
CA LEU A 5 -16.11 -42.08 34.78
C LEU A 5 -16.44 -43.51 34.34
N LYS A 6 -17.56 -43.68 33.65
CA LYS A 6 -17.99 -44.94 33.07
C LYS A 6 -17.95 -44.85 31.55
N VAL A 7 -17.45 -45.88 30.88
CA VAL A 7 -17.53 -45.97 29.42
C VAL A 7 -19.00 -46.18 29.02
N GLY A 8 -19.60 -45.17 28.38
CA GLY A 8 -20.98 -45.18 27.91
C GLY A 8 -21.14 -45.85 26.55
N SER A 9 -20.24 -45.55 25.60
CA SER A 9 -20.20 -46.22 24.30
C SER A 9 -18.77 -46.36 23.77
N VAL A 10 -18.58 -47.39 22.93
CA VAL A 10 -17.38 -47.65 22.14
C VAL A 10 -17.84 -48.01 20.73
N GLU A 11 -17.59 -47.14 19.76
CA GLU A 11 -18.05 -47.27 18.38
C GLU A 11 -16.86 -47.35 17.42
N PRO A 12 -16.46 -48.56 16.99
CA PRO A 12 -15.48 -48.71 15.92
C PRO A 12 -16.15 -48.44 14.57
N ARG A 13 -15.48 -47.67 13.71
CA ARG A 13 -15.90 -47.40 12.33
C ARG A 13 -14.74 -47.67 11.38
N PRO A 14 -14.96 -48.38 10.25
CA PRO A 14 -13.91 -48.62 9.28
C PRO A 14 -13.42 -47.28 8.71
N TYR A 15 -12.10 -47.08 8.75
CA TYR A 15 -11.42 -45.93 8.15
C TYR A 15 -10.83 -46.34 6.81
N ARG A 16 -11.07 -45.51 5.79
CA ARG A 16 -10.51 -45.71 4.45
C ARG A 16 -10.19 -44.34 3.84
N ARG A 17 -8.94 -44.13 3.46
CA ARG A 17 -8.50 -42.94 2.71
C ARG A 17 -7.92 -43.37 1.37
N ARG A 18 -8.41 -42.76 0.29
CA ARG A 18 -7.93 -42.99 -1.07
C ARG A 18 -6.70 -42.11 -1.33
N PRO A 19 -5.76 -42.55 -2.18
CA PRO A 19 -4.69 -41.70 -2.66
C PRO A 19 -5.27 -40.53 -3.45
N ALA A 20 -4.57 -39.40 -3.39
CA ALA A 20 -4.91 -38.23 -4.17
C ALA A 20 -4.46 -38.39 -5.63
N SER A 21 -5.04 -37.59 -6.52
CA SER A 21 -4.73 -37.64 -7.95
C SER A 21 -3.28 -37.23 -8.23
N PRO A 22 -2.74 -37.63 -9.41
CA PRO A 22 -1.53 -37.02 -9.97
C PRO A 22 -1.63 -35.49 -10.00
N PHE A 23 -0.48 -34.82 -10.03
CA PHE A 23 -0.43 -33.37 -9.97
C PHE A 23 -1.02 -32.72 -11.22
N THR A 24 -1.93 -31.78 -10.98
CA THR A 24 -2.21 -30.65 -11.87
C THR A 24 -1.29 -29.48 -11.50
N THR A 25 -1.28 -28.41 -12.29
CA THR A 25 -0.50 -27.20 -11.95
C THR A 25 -0.93 -26.57 -10.63
N SER A 26 -2.24 -26.52 -10.35
CA SER A 26 -2.76 -25.97 -9.11
C SER A 26 -2.30 -26.80 -7.91
N THR A 27 -2.57 -28.10 -7.91
CA THR A 27 -2.22 -29.01 -6.80
C THR A 27 -0.70 -29.11 -6.59
N PHE A 28 0.08 -29.02 -7.67
CA PHE A 28 1.54 -28.92 -7.60
C PHE A 28 2.00 -27.65 -6.89
N GLN A 29 1.47 -26.48 -7.26
CA GLN A 29 1.82 -25.21 -6.63
C GLN A 29 1.41 -25.18 -5.15
N GLN A 30 0.25 -25.75 -4.81
CA GLN A 30 -0.21 -25.89 -3.43
C GLN A 30 0.77 -26.72 -2.59
N GLU A 31 1.10 -27.93 -3.03
CA GLU A 31 2.01 -28.81 -2.28
C GLU A 31 3.44 -28.27 -2.22
N ALA A 32 3.94 -27.65 -3.29
CA ALA A 32 5.24 -26.97 -3.26
C ALA A 32 5.27 -25.82 -2.23
N GLY A 33 4.16 -25.09 -2.08
CA GLY A 33 4.00 -24.05 -1.07
C GLY A 33 3.93 -24.60 0.35
N ARG A 34 3.21 -25.71 0.57
CA ARG A 34 3.04 -26.35 1.89
C ARG A 34 4.31 -27.06 2.36
N LYS A 35 4.81 -28.02 1.57
CA LYS A 35 5.94 -28.90 1.92
C LYS A 35 7.28 -28.21 1.82
N LEU A 36 7.51 -27.48 0.73
CA LEU A 36 8.83 -26.94 0.40
C LEU A 36 8.94 -25.44 0.70
N ARG A 37 7.83 -24.79 1.11
CA ARG A 37 7.74 -23.34 1.33
C ARG A 37 8.19 -22.52 0.12
N PHE A 38 8.01 -23.06 -1.09
CA PHE A 38 8.32 -22.37 -2.33
C PHE A 38 7.15 -21.48 -2.77
N SER A 39 7.44 -20.30 -3.33
CA SER A 39 6.41 -19.51 -4.01
C SER A 39 5.98 -20.19 -5.31
N ALA A 40 4.77 -19.91 -5.77
CA ALA A 40 4.23 -20.45 -7.02
C ALA A 40 5.17 -20.16 -8.21
N SER A 41 5.73 -18.94 -8.27
CA SER A 41 6.69 -18.55 -9.31
C SER A 41 8.00 -19.34 -9.25
N ARG A 42 8.55 -19.58 -8.05
CA ARG A 42 9.77 -20.38 -7.87
C ARG A 42 9.52 -21.84 -8.26
N ALA A 43 8.43 -22.43 -7.79
CA ALA A 43 8.05 -23.81 -8.09
C ALA A 43 7.87 -24.02 -9.60
N MET A 44 7.19 -23.10 -10.29
CA MET A 44 7.00 -23.15 -11.75
C MET A 44 8.30 -22.95 -12.52
N GLY A 45 9.22 -22.10 -12.04
CA GLY A 45 10.55 -21.94 -12.64
C GLY A 45 11.39 -23.21 -12.57
N ILE A 46 11.37 -23.91 -11.43
CA ILE A 46 12.06 -25.18 -11.25
C ILE A 46 11.42 -26.28 -12.12
N ALA A 47 10.08 -26.38 -12.12
CA ALA A 47 9.37 -27.33 -12.96
C ALA A 47 9.64 -27.10 -14.46
N GLN A 48 9.76 -25.84 -14.90
CA GLN A 48 10.16 -25.50 -16.26
C GLN A 48 11.56 -26.05 -16.61
N SER A 49 12.53 -25.93 -15.70
CA SER A 49 13.88 -26.50 -15.86
C SER A 49 13.82 -28.02 -15.99
N LEU A 50 13.12 -28.69 -15.07
CA LEU A 50 12.94 -30.15 -15.09
C LEU A 50 12.28 -30.64 -16.38
N TYR A 51 11.28 -29.92 -16.89
CA TYR A 51 10.63 -30.24 -18.16
C TYR A 51 11.58 -30.08 -19.35
N GLN A 52 12.33 -28.98 -19.43
CA GLN A 52 13.29 -28.72 -20.51
C GLN A 52 14.42 -29.74 -20.55
N ASN A 53 14.83 -30.23 -19.38
CA ASN A 53 15.84 -31.28 -19.24
C ASN A 53 15.26 -32.70 -19.38
N GLY A 54 13.96 -32.84 -19.66
CA GLY A 54 13.32 -34.12 -19.94
C GLY A 54 13.09 -35.00 -18.71
N HIS A 55 13.03 -34.43 -17.50
CA HIS A 55 12.78 -35.18 -16.27
C HIS A 55 11.29 -35.34 -15.95
N ILE A 56 10.44 -34.37 -16.32
CA ILE A 56 9.00 -34.40 -16.06
C ILE A 56 8.19 -34.06 -17.31
N THR A 57 6.89 -34.36 -17.29
CA THR A 57 5.92 -33.90 -18.30
C THR A 57 5.65 -32.40 -18.20
N TYR A 58 4.89 -31.86 -19.15
CA TYR A 58 4.59 -30.43 -19.20
C TYR A 58 3.85 -29.95 -17.94
N MET A 59 4.41 -28.95 -17.27
CA MET A 59 3.98 -28.51 -15.94
C MET A 59 2.78 -27.55 -15.92
N ARG A 60 2.25 -27.14 -17.08
CA ARG A 60 1.04 -26.30 -17.19
C ARG A 60 -0.10 -27.16 -17.73
N THR A 61 -0.78 -27.84 -16.82
CA THR A 61 -1.84 -28.81 -17.11
C THR A 61 -2.91 -28.74 -16.01
N ASP A 62 -4.16 -28.87 -16.41
CA ASP A 62 -5.32 -29.09 -15.56
C ASP A 62 -5.77 -30.56 -15.54
N SER A 63 -5.07 -31.42 -16.29
CA SER A 63 -5.35 -32.85 -16.42
C SER A 63 -4.72 -33.64 -15.28
N THR A 64 -5.50 -34.59 -14.75
CA THR A 64 -5.05 -35.62 -13.79
C THR A 64 -4.75 -36.95 -14.48
N THR A 65 -4.92 -37.02 -15.80
CA THR A 65 -4.78 -38.24 -16.59
C THR A 65 -3.32 -38.65 -16.74
N LEU A 66 -3.06 -39.96 -16.61
CA LEU A 66 -1.78 -40.59 -16.95
C LEU A 66 -1.97 -41.44 -18.21
N SER A 67 -0.99 -41.44 -19.12
CA SER A 67 -1.01 -42.37 -20.25
C SER A 67 -0.80 -43.83 -19.82
N ASP A 68 -1.17 -44.76 -20.69
CA ASP A 68 -0.97 -46.20 -20.45
C ASP A 68 0.48 -46.57 -20.16
N THR A 69 1.44 -45.88 -20.80
CA THR A 69 2.88 -46.07 -20.55
C THR A 69 3.26 -45.60 -19.14
N ALA A 70 2.74 -44.45 -18.71
CA ALA A 70 2.95 -43.92 -17.36
C ALA A 70 2.29 -44.77 -16.28
N LEU A 71 1.06 -45.26 -16.51
CA LEU A 71 0.37 -46.19 -15.61
C LEU A 71 1.18 -47.47 -15.45
N SER A 72 1.67 -48.04 -16.56
CA SER A 72 2.50 -49.25 -16.54
C SER A 72 3.85 -49.03 -15.84
N ALA A 73 4.45 -47.84 -15.99
CA ALA A 73 5.68 -47.46 -15.29
C ALA A 73 5.45 -47.36 -13.77
N ALA A 74 4.42 -46.61 -13.35
CA ALA A 74 4.08 -46.45 -11.93
C ALA A 74 3.80 -47.80 -11.25
N ARG A 75 2.99 -48.66 -11.89
CA ARG A 75 2.64 -49.98 -11.35
C ARG A 75 3.87 -50.89 -11.21
N ARG A 76 4.76 -50.91 -12.20
CA ARG A 76 6.03 -51.66 -12.13
C ARG A 76 6.91 -51.16 -10.98
N THR A 77 7.04 -49.85 -10.81
CA THR A 77 7.79 -49.25 -9.69
C THR A 77 7.18 -49.62 -8.33
N ILE A 78 5.85 -49.63 -8.21
CA ILE A 78 5.17 -50.02 -6.96
C ILE A 78 5.48 -51.48 -6.62
N GLU A 79 5.33 -52.37 -7.59
CA GLU A 79 5.57 -53.80 -7.39
C GLU A 79 7.03 -54.09 -7.02
N SER A 80 7.99 -53.45 -7.69
CA SER A 80 9.42 -53.66 -7.43
C SER A 80 9.90 -53.08 -6.10
N SER A 81 9.38 -51.91 -5.70
CA SER A 81 9.91 -51.15 -4.56
C SER A 81 9.12 -51.34 -3.26
N TYR A 82 7.81 -51.61 -3.34
CA TYR A 82 6.93 -51.72 -2.17
C TYR A 82 6.22 -53.08 -2.07
N GLY A 83 6.16 -53.83 -3.17
CA GLY A 83 5.56 -55.17 -3.21
C GLY A 83 4.08 -55.18 -3.60
N SER A 84 3.58 -56.37 -3.92
CA SER A 84 2.22 -56.58 -4.47
C SER A 84 1.08 -56.13 -3.55
N ASN A 85 1.25 -56.17 -2.22
CA ASN A 85 0.25 -55.69 -1.26
C ASN A 85 -0.05 -54.18 -1.37
N TYR A 86 0.85 -53.42 -1.98
CA TYR A 86 0.69 -51.98 -2.23
C TYR A 86 0.18 -51.65 -3.63
N LEU A 87 0.07 -52.66 -4.51
CA LEU A 87 -0.41 -52.53 -5.87
C LEU A 87 -1.89 -52.91 -5.95
N PRO A 88 -2.79 -52.01 -6.37
CA PRO A 88 -4.20 -52.36 -6.59
C PRO A 88 -4.35 -53.25 -7.83
N ASP A 89 -5.35 -54.13 -7.83
CA ASP A 89 -5.63 -55.08 -8.92
C ASP A 89 -5.76 -54.37 -10.28
N GLU A 90 -6.49 -53.25 -10.31
CA GLU A 90 -6.68 -52.41 -11.49
C GLU A 90 -5.97 -51.06 -11.37
N ALA A 91 -5.62 -50.47 -12.53
CA ALA A 91 -5.05 -49.13 -12.58
C ALA A 91 -6.09 -48.08 -12.14
N ARG A 92 -5.65 -47.08 -11.39
CA ARG A 92 -6.54 -46.01 -10.92
C ARG A 92 -6.64 -44.91 -11.96
N LEU A 93 -7.88 -44.64 -12.37
CA LEU A 93 -8.21 -43.54 -13.25
C LEU A 93 -8.83 -42.40 -12.46
N TYR A 94 -8.35 -41.18 -12.70
CA TYR A 94 -8.84 -39.95 -12.08
C TYR A 94 -9.63 -39.15 -13.12
N LYS A 95 -10.79 -38.63 -12.71
CA LYS A 95 -11.64 -37.81 -13.58
C LYS A 95 -11.13 -36.38 -13.58
N ASN A 96 -10.96 -35.79 -14.76
CA ASN A 96 -10.70 -34.36 -14.91
C ASN A 96 -11.94 -33.55 -14.49
N LYS A 97 -11.70 -32.41 -13.85
CA LYS A 97 -12.75 -31.51 -13.36
C LYS A 97 -13.12 -30.42 -14.36
N THR A 98 -12.19 -30.05 -15.24
CA THR A 98 -12.33 -28.96 -16.22
C THR A 98 -12.52 -29.52 -17.63
N ARG A 99 -13.25 -28.77 -18.46
CA ARG A 99 -13.54 -29.08 -19.87
C ARG A 99 -12.75 -28.07 -20.70
N ASN A 100 -11.56 -28.40 -21.18
CA ASN A 100 -10.74 -27.46 -21.97
C ASN A 100 -10.13 -28.11 -23.22
N ALA A 101 -9.98 -27.32 -24.29
CA ALA A 101 -9.33 -27.69 -25.56
C ALA A 101 -7.91 -28.26 -25.41
N GLN A 102 -7.23 -27.91 -24.30
CA GLN A 102 -5.86 -28.30 -23.99
C GLN A 102 -5.75 -29.70 -23.36
N GLU A 103 -6.85 -30.48 -23.34
CA GLU A 103 -6.96 -31.87 -22.87
C GLU A 103 -6.00 -32.89 -23.55
N ALA A 104 -5.10 -32.45 -24.44
CA ALA A 104 -4.01 -33.26 -24.97
C ALA A 104 -2.82 -33.44 -24.01
N HIS A 105 -2.85 -32.84 -22.81
CA HIS A 105 -1.77 -32.93 -21.84
C HIS A 105 -2.05 -33.94 -20.72
N GLU A 106 -1.01 -34.69 -20.34
CA GLU A 106 -1.02 -35.55 -19.16
C GLU A 106 -0.84 -34.73 -17.87
N ALA A 107 -1.05 -35.38 -16.73
CA ALA A 107 -0.66 -34.86 -15.43
C ALA A 107 0.85 -34.57 -15.34
N ILE A 108 1.24 -33.76 -14.34
CA ILE A 108 2.64 -33.53 -13.99
C ILE A 108 3.19 -34.78 -13.30
N ARG A 109 4.09 -35.48 -13.99
CA ARG A 109 4.67 -36.76 -13.57
C ARG A 109 6.10 -36.91 -14.10
N PRO A 110 6.89 -37.89 -13.60
CA PRO A 110 8.19 -38.20 -14.18
C PRO A 110 8.06 -38.60 -15.67
N ALA A 111 9.03 -38.18 -16.47
CA ALA A 111 9.09 -38.49 -17.90
C ALA A 111 9.67 -39.89 -18.18
N GLY A 112 9.49 -40.37 -19.42
CA GLY A 112 10.02 -41.66 -19.89
C GLY A 112 9.11 -42.86 -19.60
N GLU A 113 9.43 -44.00 -20.24
CA GLU A 113 8.73 -45.28 -20.07
C GLU A 113 9.09 -46.00 -18.77
N ASN A 114 10.22 -45.63 -18.17
CA ASN A 114 10.68 -46.10 -16.86
C ASN A 114 11.03 -44.86 -16.04
N PHE A 115 10.34 -44.67 -14.92
CA PHE A 115 10.60 -43.53 -14.05
C PHE A 115 11.95 -43.71 -13.35
N LYS A 116 12.85 -42.74 -13.54
CA LYS A 116 14.09 -42.68 -12.76
C LYS A 116 13.75 -42.43 -11.29
N SER A 117 14.38 -43.14 -10.36
CA SER A 117 14.17 -42.83 -8.95
C SER A 117 14.80 -41.46 -8.62
N PRO A 118 14.31 -40.74 -7.59
CA PRO A 118 14.96 -39.50 -7.15
C PRO A 118 16.45 -39.71 -6.85
N GLU A 119 16.81 -40.83 -6.23
CA GLU A 119 18.19 -41.21 -5.90
C GLU A 119 19.10 -41.30 -7.14
N ASP A 120 18.60 -41.84 -8.25
CA ASP A 120 19.33 -41.91 -9.53
C ASP A 120 19.68 -40.52 -10.09
N LEU A 121 18.81 -39.54 -9.84
CA LEU A 121 18.96 -38.17 -10.34
C LEU A 121 19.65 -37.21 -9.34
N SER A 122 19.95 -37.68 -8.13
CA SER A 122 20.52 -36.85 -7.05
C SER A 122 21.83 -36.14 -7.40
N LYS A 123 22.60 -36.65 -8.37
CA LYS A 123 23.86 -36.06 -8.85
C LYS A 123 23.69 -35.14 -10.06
N GLU A 124 22.58 -35.24 -10.77
CA GLU A 124 22.27 -34.46 -11.97
C GLU A 124 21.46 -33.20 -11.63
N LEU A 125 20.63 -33.29 -10.59
CA LEU A 125 19.72 -32.22 -10.18
C LEU A 125 20.34 -31.31 -9.12
N SER A 126 20.01 -30.03 -9.17
CA SER A 126 20.22 -29.14 -8.02
C SER A 126 19.34 -29.58 -6.84
N LYS A 127 19.65 -29.09 -5.63
CA LYS A 127 18.87 -29.43 -4.41
C LYS A 127 17.38 -29.14 -4.55
N ASP A 128 17.02 -27.98 -5.12
CA ASP A 128 15.62 -27.59 -5.28
C ASP A 128 14.91 -28.39 -6.38
N GLU A 129 15.61 -28.68 -7.49
CA GLU A 129 15.10 -29.55 -8.56
C GLU A 129 14.87 -30.98 -8.06
N TYR A 130 15.78 -31.50 -7.24
CA TYR A 130 15.63 -32.80 -6.59
C TYR A 130 14.36 -32.84 -5.73
N LEU A 131 14.14 -31.84 -4.86
CA LEU A 131 12.96 -31.81 -3.98
C LEU A 131 11.65 -31.76 -4.77
N ILE A 132 11.61 -30.96 -5.85
CA ILE A 132 10.43 -30.88 -6.72
C ILE A 132 10.21 -32.19 -7.48
N TYR A 133 11.28 -32.78 -8.05
CA TYR A 133 11.19 -34.06 -8.75
C TYR A 133 10.74 -35.19 -7.82
N GLU A 134 11.32 -35.28 -6.61
CA GLU A 134 10.96 -36.25 -5.58
C GLU A 134 9.48 -36.14 -5.21
N MET A 135 8.98 -34.92 -4.97
CA MET A 135 7.58 -34.69 -4.67
C MET A 135 6.67 -35.14 -5.83
N ILE A 136 7.01 -34.80 -7.08
CA ILE A 136 6.26 -35.21 -8.28
C ILE A 136 6.26 -36.74 -8.44
N TRP A 137 7.42 -37.37 -8.24
CA TRP A 137 7.59 -38.81 -8.31
C TRP A 137 6.74 -39.51 -7.24
N GLN A 138 6.86 -39.11 -5.97
CA GLN A 138 6.13 -39.70 -4.85
C GLN A 138 4.61 -39.56 -5.05
N ARG A 139 4.14 -38.37 -5.49
CA ARG A 139 2.72 -38.15 -5.79
C ARG A 139 2.20 -39.06 -6.90
N THR A 140 2.98 -39.22 -7.97
CA THR A 140 2.62 -40.08 -9.10
C THR A 140 2.52 -41.54 -8.67
N ILE A 141 3.51 -42.04 -7.94
CA ILE A 141 3.53 -43.41 -7.41
C ILE A 141 2.37 -43.64 -6.43
N ALA A 142 2.23 -42.76 -5.43
CA ALA A 142 1.15 -42.85 -4.44
C ALA A 142 -0.25 -42.87 -5.09
N SER A 143 -0.46 -42.12 -6.18
CA SER A 143 -1.72 -42.09 -6.92
C SER A 143 -2.14 -43.47 -7.47
N GLN A 144 -1.21 -44.40 -7.64
CA GLN A 144 -1.46 -45.75 -8.16
C GLN A 144 -1.35 -46.86 -7.09
N MET A 145 -1.20 -46.51 -5.80
CA MET A 145 -1.09 -47.48 -4.71
C MET A 145 -2.46 -47.88 -4.10
N THR A 146 -2.48 -48.87 -3.21
CA THR A 146 -3.66 -49.27 -2.44
C THR A 146 -4.08 -48.19 -1.43
N ASP A 147 -5.35 -48.24 -1.01
CA ASP A 147 -5.89 -47.28 -0.05
C ASP A 147 -5.28 -47.47 1.34
N ALA A 148 -5.16 -46.39 2.12
CA ALA A 148 -4.86 -46.50 3.54
C ALA A 148 -6.14 -46.96 4.27
N THR A 149 -6.05 -48.03 5.07
CA THR A 149 -7.20 -48.59 5.79
C THR A 149 -6.90 -48.80 7.27
N GLY A 150 -7.93 -48.71 8.09
CA GLY A 150 -7.81 -48.80 9.54
C GLY A 150 -9.18 -48.77 10.22
N GLU A 151 -9.18 -48.43 11.50
CA GLU A 151 -10.39 -48.28 12.31
C GLU A 151 -10.32 -46.99 13.13
N THR A 152 -11.37 -46.18 13.07
CA THR A 152 -11.57 -45.05 13.98
C THR A 152 -12.50 -45.49 15.09
N VAL A 153 -12.04 -45.40 16.33
CA VAL A 153 -12.81 -45.73 17.53
C VAL A 153 -13.22 -44.44 18.22
N SER A 154 -14.54 -44.23 18.35
CA SER A 154 -15.10 -43.15 19.16
C SER A 154 -15.58 -43.69 20.49
N VAL A 155 -15.12 -43.10 21.60
CA VAL A 155 -15.48 -43.50 22.96
C VAL A 155 -16.17 -42.33 23.66
N LYS A 156 -17.30 -42.61 24.32
CA LYS A 156 -17.97 -41.64 25.19
C LYS A 156 -17.85 -42.08 26.64
N LEU A 157 -17.39 -41.19 27.51
CA LEU A 157 -17.31 -41.41 28.95
C LEU A 157 -18.38 -40.58 29.66
N GLU A 158 -19.15 -41.24 30.50
CA GLU A 158 -20.22 -40.65 31.30
C GLU A 158 -19.77 -40.49 32.74
N GLY A 159 -20.10 -39.36 33.34
CA GLY A 159 -19.88 -39.10 34.76
C GLY A 159 -20.94 -38.19 35.33
N SER A 160 -20.90 -37.97 36.64
CA SER A 160 -21.73 -36.97 37.29
C SER A 160 -20.92 -36.13 38.26
N VAL A 161 -21.33 -34.88 38.42
CA VAL A 161 -20.78 -33.95 39.41
C VAL A 161 -21.93 -33.27 40.13
N THR A 162 -21.84 -33.20 41.45
CA THR A 162 -22.76 -32.43 42.29
C THR A 162 -22.30 -30.99 42.32
N GLU A 163 -23.18 -30.07 41.91
CA GLU A 163 -22.90 -28.64 41.93
C GLU A 163 -23.02 -28.10 43.36
N GLU A 164 -21.93 -27.60 43.94
CA GLU A 164 -21.85 -27.20 45.36
C GLU A 164 -22.90 -26.15 45.78
N LYS A 165 -23.31 -25.27 44.87
CA LYS A 165 -24.26 -24.18 45.16
C LYS A 165 -25.74 -24.60 45.10
N SER A 166 -26.08 -25.62 44.31
CA SER A 166 -27.47 -26.02 44.05
C SER A 166 -27.81 -27.42 44.57
N ASN A 167 -26.79 -28.18 44.99
CA ASN A 167 -26.85 -29.59 45.38
C ASN A 167 -27.53 -30.49 44.32
N LYS A 168 -27.57 -30.02 43.06
CA LYS A 168 -28.10 -30.79 41.92
C LYS A 168 -26.97 -31.58 41.28
N GLU A 169 -27.28 -32.83 40.95
CA GLU A 169 -26.38 -33.69 40.17
C GLU A 169 -26.49 -33.32 38.68
N LYS A 170 -25.36 -33.00 38.06
CA LYS A 170 -25.25 -32.76 36.61
C LYS A 170 -24.51 -33.92 35.96
N SER A 171 -25.08 -34.47 34.89
CA SER A 171 -24.43 -35.45 34.03
C SER A 171 -23.40 -34.79 33.12
N LEU A 172 -22.23 -35.41 32.99
CA LEU A 172 -21.14 -34.99 32.11
C LEU A 172 -20.90 -36.08 31.06
N ILE A 173 -20.60 -35.67 29.83
CA ILE A 173 -20.19 -36.55 28.74
C ILE A 173 -18.86 -36.04 28.19
N PHE A 174 -17.84 -36.89 28.23
CA PHE A 174 -16.57 -36.66 27.56
C PHE A 174 -16.52 -37.50 26.29
N SER A 175 -15.99 -36.95 25.20
CA SER A 175 -15.83 -37.67 23.93
C SER A 175 -14.35 -37.71 23.57
N LEU A 176 -13.89 -38.88 23.14
CA LEU A 176 -12.55 -39.11 22.60
C LEU A 176 -12.66 -39.92 21.32
N SER A 177 -11.76 -39.64 20.38
CA SER A 177 -11.69 -40.34 19.09
C SER A 177 -10.23 -40.64 18.77
N GLY A 178 -9.95 -41.86 18.34
CA GLY A 178 -8.62 -42.28 17.91
C GLY A 178 -8.71 -43.15 16.67
N THR A 179 -7.70 -43.11 15.81
CA THR A 179 -7.64 -43.90 14.59
C THR A 179 -6.41 -44.79 14.62
N VAL A 180 -6.59 -46.08 14.35
CA VAL A 180 -5.51 -47.05 14.19
C VAL A 180 -5.44 -47.45 12.72
N ILE A 181 -4.29 -47.23 12.08
CA ILE A 181 -4.07 -47.58 10.67
C ILE A 181 -3.53 -49.00 10.60
N ASN A 182 -4.29 -49.90 9.98
CA ASN A 182 -3.91 -51.31 9.82
C ASN A 182 -3.07 -51.54 8.55
N HIS A 183 -3.33 -50.74 7.50
CA HIS A 183 -2.58 -50.78 6.24
C HIS A 183 -2.30 -49.37 5.76
N GLN A 184 -1.01 -49.04 5.61
CA GLN A 184 -0.58 -47.69 5.23
C GLN A 184 -0.95 -47.33 3.78
N GLY A 185 -1.00 -48.32 2.89
CA GLY A 185 -1.27 -48.09 1.47
C GLY A 185 -0.34 -47.01 0.89
N PHE A 186 -0.92 -46.04 0.18
CA PHE A 186 -0.19 -44.92 -0.41
C PHE A 186 0.57 -44.02 0.60
N ARG A 187 0.20 -44.02 1.89
CA ARG A 187 0.86 -43.19 2.93
C ARG A 187 2.30 -43.61 3.19
N GLN A 188 2.68 -44.82 2.77
CA GLN A 188 4.07 -45.29 2.82
C GLN A 188 5.02 -44.40 1.97
N VAL A 189 4.47 -43.73 0.96
CA VAL A 189 5.23 -42.94 -0.03
C VAL A 189 4.91 -41.46 0.06
N TYR A 190 3.64 -41.12 0.30
CA TYR A 190 3.19 -39.73 0.23
C TYR A 190 2.07 -39.42 1.24
N ILE A 191 2.24 -38.33 1.98
CA ILE A 191 1.23 -37.75 2.87
C ILE A 191 1.09 -36.28 2.47
N GLU A 192 -0.12 -35.81 2.20
CA GLU A 192 -0.38 -34.38 1.98
C GLU A 192 -0.23 -33.61 3.28
N ASP A 193 0.42 -32.45 3.21
CA ASP A 193 0.47 -31.53 4.34
C ASP A 193 -0.81 -30.69 4.37
N VAL A 194 -1.26 -30.35 5.56
CA VAL A 194 -2.41 -29.44 5.77
C VAL A 194 -1.86 -28.03 5.95
N ASP A 195 -2.59 -27.01 5.48
CA ASP A 195 -2.20 -25.62 5.72
C ASP A 195 -2.21 -25.35 7.25
N ASP A 196 -1.04 -24.95 7.79
CA ASP A 196 -0.82 -24.72 9.24
C ASP A 196 -1.84 -23.75 9.88
N ASP A 197 -2.44 -22.88 9.07
CA ASP A 197 -3.35 -21.83 9.52
C ASP A 197 -4.84 -22.18 9.41
N GLU A 198 -5.25 -23.15 8.57
CA GLU A 198 -6.69 -23.39 8.27
C GLU A 198 -7.45 -24.10 9.39
N THR A 199 -6.81 -25.00 10.15
CA THR A 199 -7.55 -25.85 11.10
C THR A 199 -7.58 -25.32 12.53
N GLY A 200 -6.71 -24.40 12.94
CA GLY A 200 -6.68 -23.85 14.31
C GLY A 200 -6.36 -24.87 15.42
N GLU A 201 -6.51 -26.15 15.13
CA GLU A 201 -5.94 -27.32 15.79
C GLU A 201 -4.43 -27.25 15.59
N GLU A 202 -3.69 -27.24 16.70
CA GLU A 202 -2.30 -27.66 16.70
C GLU A 202 -2.27 -29.07 16.11
N ASN A 203 -2.08 -29.14 14.79
CA ASN A 203 -1.78 -30.38 14.12
C ASN A 203 -0.33 -30.74 14.48
N SER A 204 -0.11 -31.22 15.71
CA SER A 204 0.42 -32.57 15.75
C SER A 204 -0.55 -33.34 14.86
N SER A 205 -0.10 -33.72 13.67
CA SER A 205 -0.57 -34.91 12.98
C SER A 205 -1.60 -35.66 13.82
N GLY A 206 -2.70 -36.10 13.23
CA GLY A 206 -3.31 -37.34 13.67
C GLY A 206 -2.30 -38.50 13.53
N GLU A 207 -1.09 -38.39 14.07
CA GLU A 207 -0.31 -39.41 14.74
C GLU A 207 -1.30 -40.10 15.66
N ASP A 208 -1.98 -41.08 15.06
CA ASP A 208 -2.28 -42.36 15.65
C ASP A 208 -2.44 -42.27 17.16
N GLN A 209 -3.43 -41.50 17.64
CA GLN A 209 -3.85 -41.57 19.03
C GLN A 209 -4.47 -42.94 19.19
N VAL A 210 -3.62 -43.92 19.48
CA VAL A 210 -4.00 -45.29 19.76
C VAL A 210 -4.70 -45.25 21.10
N LEU A 211 -6.03 -45.31 21.04
CA LEU A 211 -6.83 -45.45 22.25
C LEU A 211 -6.58 -46.83 22.85
N PRO A 212 -6.45 -46.94 24.19
CA PRO A 212 -6.39 -48.22 24.85
C PRO A 212 -7.72 -48.98 24.63
N GLU A 213 -7.65 -50.31 24.59
CA GLU A 213 -8.85 -51.14 24.49
C GLU A 213 -9.72 -50.95 25.75
N VAL A 214 -10.96 -50.52 25.55
CA VAL A 214 -11.94 -50.29 26.63
C VAL A 214 -13.27 -50.96 26.30
N LYS A 215 -13.97 -51.42 27.34
CA LYS A 215 -15.29 -52.07 27.20
C LYS A 215 -16.40 -51.17 27.71
N VAL A 216 -17.56 -51.23 27.08
CA VAL A 216 -18.78 -50.55 27.57
C VAL A 216 -19.06 -50.97 29.01
N GLY A 217 -19.29 -49.99 29.88
CA GLY A 217 -19.49 -50.18 31.31
C GLY A 217 -18.23 -50.23 32.16
N GLN A 218 -17.03 -50.25 31.55
CA GLN A 218 -15.76 -50.16 32.27
C GLN A 218 -15.66 -48.83 33.04
N LYS A 219 -15.11 -48.91 34.25
CA LYS A 219 -14.84 -47.74 35.09
C LYS A 219 -13.42 -47.24 34.82
N VAL A 220 -13.28 -45.93 34.59
CA VAL A 220 -11.98 -45.27 34.38
C VAL A 220 -11.77 -44.18 35.43
N SER A 221 -10.57 -44.13 35.99
CA SER A 221 -10.20 -43.18 37.03
C SER A 221 -9.71 -41.87 36.43
N VAL A 222 -10.24 -40.74 36.90
CA VAL A 222 -9.74 -39.42 36.51
C VAL A 222 -8.44 -39.15 37.26
N MET A 223 -7.32 -39.09 36.52
CA MET A 223 -5.99 -38.79 37.05
C MET A 223 -5.78 -37.30 37.28
N ALA A 224 -6.17 -36.48 36.30
CA ALA A 224 -6.10 -35.03 36.33
C ALA A 224 -7.31 -34.44 35.59
N SER A 225 -7.68 -33.21 35.93
CA SER A 225 -8.73 -32.44 35.27
C SER A 225 -8.26 -31.00 35.17
N THR A 226 -7.96 -30.55 33.96
CA THR A 226 -7.47 -29.20 33.69
C THR A 226 -8.58 -28.43 32.97
N PRO A 227 -9.09 -27.33 33.53
CA PRO A 227 -10.00 -26.46 32.80
C PRO A 227 -9.23 -25.69 31.74
N GLU A 228 -9.61 -25.85 30.48
CA GLU A 228 -9.03 -25.13 29.35
C GLU A 228 -10.04 -24.10 28.82
N GLY A 229 -9.58 -22.86 28.69
CA GLY A 229 -10.33 -21.79 28.06
C GLY A 229 -9.90 -21.63 26.61
N HIS A 230 -10.85 -21.54 25.70
CA HIS A 230 -10.58 -21.28 24.28
C HIS A 230 -11.23 -19.95 23.86
N VAL A 231 -10.59 -19.28 22.91
CA VAL A 231 -11.12 -18.10 22.24
C VAL A 231 -11.21 -18.40 20.76
N THR A 232 -12.31 -18.00 20.11
CA THR A 232 -12.47 -18.15 18.67
C THR A 232 -11.40 -17.34 17.95
N LYS A 233 -10.65 -17.98 17.05
CA LYS A 233 -9.70 -17.31 16.16
C LYS A 233 -10.46 -16.73 14.96
N PRO A 234 -10.01 -15.60 14.38
CA PRO A 234 -10.52 -15.12 13.11
C PRO A 234 -10.19 -16.12 11.99
N PRO A 235 -10.89 -16.05 10.84
CA PRO A 235 -10.51 -16.81 9.65
C PRO A 235 -9.05 -16.60 9.28
N ALA A 236 -8.38 -17.68 8.89
CA ALA A 236 -6.99 -17.63 8.46
C ALA A 236 -6.82 -16.73 7.23
N ARG A 237 -5.67 -16.08 7.14
CA ARG A 237 -5.29 -15.38 5.91
C ARG A 237 -4.94 -16.39 4.83
N TYR A 238 -5.10 -15.99 3.57
CA TYR A 238 -4.63 -16.78 2.45
C TYR A 238 -3.10 -16.87 2.45
N THR A 239 -2.59 -18.07 2.25
CA THR A 239 -1.26 -18.37 1.74
C THR A 239 -1.28 -18.38 0.21
N GLU A 240 -0.12 -18.44 -0.45
CA GLU A 240 -0.11 -18.65 -1.91
C GLU A 240 -0.84 -19.96 -2.30
N ALA A 241 -0.68 -21.03 -1.50
CA ALA A 241 -1.33 -22.32 -1.75
C ALA A 241 -2.86 -22.21 -1.64
N SER A 242 -3.38 -21.69 -0.51
CA SER A 242 -4.82 -21.55 -0.33
C SER A 242 -5.45 -20.53 -1.30
N LEU A 243 -4.72 -19.50 -1.75
CA LEU A 243 -5.20 -18.60 -2.79
C LEU A 243 -5.26 -19.26 -4.17
N VAL A 244 -4.26 -20.09 -4.54
CA VAL A 244 -4.32 -20.87 -5.79
C VAL A 244 -5.49 -21.85 -5.77
N LYS A 245 -5.71 -22.53 -4.64
CA LYS A 245 -6.87 -23.41 -4.43
C LYS A 245 -8.17 -22.64 -4.62
N ARG A 246 -8.29 -21.46 -4.01
CA ARG A 246 -9.48 -20.60 -4.12
C ARG A 246 -9.73 -20.14 -5.56
N LEU A 247 -8.69 -19.73 -6.28
CA LEU A 247 -8.77 -19.36 -7.69
C LEU A 247 -9.27 -20.51 -8.57
N GLU A 248 -8.73 -21.72 -8.36
CA GLU A 248 -9.17 -22.93 -9.07
C GLU A 248 -10.63 -23.29 -8.76
N GLU A 249 -11.05 -23.23 -7.49
CA GLU A 249 -12.44 -23.50 -7.07
C GLU A 249 -13.45 -22.52 -7.66
N GLU A 250 -13.07 -21.25 -7.76
CA GLU A 250 -13.89 -20.20 -8.38
C GLU A 250 -13.80 -20.19 -9.91
N GLY A 251 -12.96 -21.02 -10.53
CA GLY A 251 -12.76 -21.05 -11.99
C GLY A 251 -12.03 -19.83 -12.55
N ILE A 252 -11.35 -19.06 -11.69
CA ILE A 252 -10.64 -17.84 -12.02
C ILE A 252 -9.16 -18.16 -12.24
N GLY A 253 -8.65 -17.80 -13.41
CA GLY A 253 -7.29 -18.15 -13.80
C GLY A 253 -7.17 -19.56 -14.36
N ARG A 254 -5.95 -19.89 -14.77
CA ARG A 254 -5.57 -21.10 -15.51
C ARG A 254 -4.18 -21.53 -15.07
N PRO A 255 -3.74 -22.77 -15.38
CA PRO A 255 -2.38 -23.24 -15.12
C PRO A 255 -1.26 -22.27 -15.52
N SER A 256 -1.47 -21.50 -16.60
CA SER A 256 -0.53 -20.50 -17.11
C SER A 256 -0.53 -19.18 -16.34
N THR A 257 -1.55 -18.88 -15.52
CA THR A 257 -1.77 -17.56 -14.93
C THR A 257 -1.64 -17.51 -13.41
N TYR A 258 -1.86 -18.61 -12.66
CA TYR A 258 -1.82 -18.59 -11.18
C TYR A 258 -0.58 -17.91 -10.58
N ALA A 259 0.62 -18.36 -10.95
CA ALA A 259 1.88 -17.77 -10.47
C ALA A 259 2.04 -16.30 -10.90
N ALA A 260 1.58 -15.96 -12.11
CA ALA A 260 1.66 -14.59 -12.62
C ALA A 260 0.69 -13.65 -11.90
N ILE A 261 -0.53 -14.11 -11.55
CA ILE A 261 -1.50 -13.35 -10.76
C ILE A 261 -0.89 -13.02 -9.39
N LEU A 262 -0.41 -14.03 -8.66
CA LEU A 262 0.24 -13.85 -7.36
C LEU A 262 1.45 -12.91 -7.41
N GLY A 263 2.33 -13.11 -8.40
CA GLY A 263 3.48 -12.23 -8.60
C GLY A 263 3.08 -10.78 -8.87
N ARG A 264 2.04 -10.54 -9.69
CA ARG A 264 1.59 -9.19 -10.05
C ARG A 264 0.92 -8.46 -8.89
N ILE A 265 0.09 -9.12 -8.09
CA ILE A 265 -0.58 -8.45 -6.96
C ILE A 265 0.43 -8.00 -5.90
N ILE A 266 1.50 -8.78 -5.69
CA ILE A 266 2.61 -8.42 -4.80
C ILE A 266 3.46 -7.31 -5.42
N GLN A 267 3.91 -7.48 -6.67
CA GLN A 267 4.76 -6.51 -7.36
C GLN A 267 4.10 -5.13 -7.49
N ARG A 268 2.78 -5.07 -7.65
CA ARG A 268 2.03 -3.81 -7.74
C ARG A 268 1.67 -3.20 -6.37
N GLY A 269 2.03 -3.85 -5.27
CA GLY A 269 1.80 -3.38 -3.91
C GLY A 269 0.34 -3.43 -3.48
N TYR A 270 -0.47 -4.35 -4.02
CA TYR A 270 -1.84 -4.60 -3.55
C TYR A 270 -1.88 -5.54 -2.35
N ALA A 271 -0.89 -6.41 -2.24
CA ALA A 271 -0.67 -7.27 -1.09
C ALA A 271 0.84 -7.43 -0.85
N TRP A 272 1.21 -7.86 0.34
CA TRP A 272 2.58 -8.21 0.72
C TRP A 272 2.56 -9.51 1.53
N LYS A 273 3.74 -10.09 1.80
CA LYS A 273 3.87 -11.36 2.51
C LYS A 273 4.40 -11.15 3.92
N LYS A 274 3.70 -11.70 4.92
CA LYS A 274 4.19 -11.84 6.29
C LYS A 274 4.36 -13.32 6.60
N GLY A 275 5.60 -13.81 6.53
CA GLY A 275 5.84 -15.26 6.50
C GLY A 275 5.20 -15.88 5.25
N THR A 276 4.28 -16.82 5.44
CA THR A 276 3.51 -17.48 4.37
C THR A 276 2.20 -16.78 4.01
N ALA A 277 1.69 -15.91 4.90
CA ALA A 277 0.40 -15.24 4.74
C ALA A 277 0.50 -14.03 3.80
N LEU A 278 -0.51 -13.89 2.93
CA LEU A 278 -0.75 -12.73 2.08
C LEU A 278 -1.58 -11.71 2.84
N ILE A 279 -1.07 -10.48 2.93
CA ILE A 279 -1.70 -9.37 3.63
C ILE A 279 -2.04 -8.28 2.62
N PRO A 280 -3.33 -7.91 2.44
CA PRO A 280 -3.72 -6.78 1.60
C PRO A 280 -3.21 -5.46 2.17
N THR A 281 -2.78 -4.54 1.28
CA THR A 281 -2.38 -3.18 1.64
C THR A 281 -3.59 -2.23 1.65
N VAL A 282 -3.43 -1.02 2.22
CA VAL A 282 -4.45 0.04 2.12
C VAL A 282 -4.74 0.38 0.65
N LYS A 283 -3.70 0.35 -0.21
CA LYS A 283 -3.85 0.50 -1.66
C LYS A 283 -4.71 -0.61 -2.27
N GLY A 284 -4.47 -1.87 -1.87
CA GLY A 284 -5.28 -3.01 -2.28
C GLY A 284 -6.76 -2.81 -1.97
N PHE A 285 -7.08 -2.45 -0.72
CA PHE A 285 -8.46 -2.16 -0.33
C PHE A 285 -9.08 -0.97 -1.08
N ALA A 286 -8.35 0.13 -1.23
CA ALA A 286 -8.86 1.31 -1.95
C ALA A 286 -9.22 0.98 -3.41
N VAL A 287 -8.39 0.20 -4.10
CA VAL A 287 -8.67 -0.23 -5.47
C VAL A 287 -9.83 -1.23 -5.51
N THR A 288 -9.89 -2.19 -4.58
CA THR A 288 -11.01 -3.14 -4.54
C THR A 288 -12.35 -2.43 -4.31
N GLN A 289 -12.42 -1.51 -3.33
CA GLN A 289 -13.66 -0.74 -3.08
C GLN A 289 -14.08 0.11 -4.29
N LEU A 290 -13.14 0.70 -5.01
CA LEU A 290 -13.41 1.41 -6.27
C LEU A 290 -14.06 0.49 -7.30
N LEU A 291 -13.47 -0.68 -7.50
CA LEU A 291 -13.97 -1.64 -8.48
C LEU A 291 -15.32 -2.24 -8.06
N GLU A 292 -15.53 -2.53 -6.78
CA GLU A 292 -16.81 -3.04 -6.27
C GLU A 292 -17.94 -2.00 -6.40
N ALA A 293 -17.65 -0.72 -6.14
CA ALA A 293 -18.65 0.35 -6.21
C ALA A 293 -19.02 0.74 -7.64
N HIS A 294 -18.04 0.87 -8.53
CA HIS A 294 -18.24 1.42 -9.88
C HIS A 294 -18.19 0.38 -11.00
N PHE A 295 -17.54 -0.76 -10.77
CA PHE A 295 -17.35 -1.83 -11.76
C PHE A 295 -17.69 -3.23 -11.19
N PRO A 296 -18.83 -3.42 -10.48
CA PRO A 296 -19.09 -4.64 -9.73
C PRO A 296 -19.02 -5.92 -10.58
N LYS A 297 -19.51 -5.87 -11.83
CA LYS A 297 -19.44 -7.02 -12.74
C LYS A 297 -18.02 -7.41 -13.11
N LEU A 298 -17.07 -6.47 -13.18
CA LEU A 298 -15.67 -6.77 -13.55
C LEU A 298 -14.88 -7.46 -12.44
N VAL A 299 -15.35 -7.38 -11.19
CA VAL A 299 -14.73 -8.04 -10.03
C VAL A 299 -15.59 -9.16 -9.45
N ASP A 300 -16.72 -9.45 -10.10
CA ASP A 300 -17.56 -10.59 -9.77
C ASP A 300 -16.85 -11.91 -10.16
N TYR A 301 -16.86 -12.87 -9.24
CA TYR A 301 -16.16 -14.13 -9.44
C TYR A 301 -16.76 -14.95 -10.57
N LYS A 302 -18.09 -14.99 -10.63
CA LYS A 302 -18.81 -15.75 -11.65
C LYS A 302 -18.57 -15.17 -13.04
N PHE A 303 -18.66 -13.85 -13.19
CA PHE A 303 -18.37 -13.19 -14.47
C PHE A 303 -16.92 -13.45 -14.94
N THR A 304 -15.96 -13.40 -14.02
CA THR A 304 -14.56 -13.67 -14.35
C THR A 304 -14.36 -15.13 -14.80
N ALA A 305 -15.02 -16.09 -14.15
CA ALA A 305 -14.98 -17.49 -14.55
C ALA A 305 -15.66 -17.72 -15.91
N GLU A 306 -16.79 -17.06 -16.18
CA GLU A 306 -17.50 -17.10 -17.47
C GLU A 306 -16.64 -16.52 -18.60
N MET A 307 -15.91 -15.43 -18.34
CA MET A 307 -14.96 -14.87 -19.31
C MET A 307 -13.86 -15.87 -19.65
N GLU A 308 -13.34 -16.59 -18.66
CA GLU A 308 -12.33 -17.62 -18.93
C GLU A 308 -12.90 -18.79 -19.75
N VAL A 309 -14.16 -19.19 -19.51
CA VAL A 309 -14.88 -20.18 -20.35
C VAL A 309 -15.08 -19.65 -21.76
N ALA A 310 -15.42 -18.38 -21.94
CA ALA A 310 -15.56 -17.76 -23.24
C ALA A 310 -14.25 -17.80 -24.04
N LEU A 311 -13.11 -17.58 -23.39
CA LEU A 311 -11.79 -17.71 -24.01
C LEU A 311 -11.50 -19.16 -24.43
N ASP A 312 -11.89 -20.14 -23.62
CA ASP A 312 -11.79 -21.56 -23.98
C ASP A 312 -12.70 -21.90 -25.17
N ASP A 313 -13.91 -21.35 -25.22
CA ASP A 313 -14.84 -21.52 -26.34
C ASP A 313 -14.31 -20.90 -27.64
N ILE A 314 -13.65 -19.74 -27.57
CA ILE A 314 -12.95 -19.13 -28.71
C ILE A 314 -11.79 -20.02 -29.18
N SER A 315 -10.99 -20.55 -28.24
CA SER A 315 -9.89 -21.47 -28.55
C SER A 315 -10.37 -22.76 -29.23
N ASN A 316 -11.57 -23.23 -28.89
CA ASN A 316 -12.23 -24.38 -29.50
C ASN A 316 -12.96 -24.06 -30.82
N GLY A 317 -13.01 -22.79 -31.24
CA GLY A 317 -13.78 -22.37 -32.41
C GLY A 317 -15.30 -22.41 -32.21
N MET A 318 -15.78 -22.48 -30.96
CA MET A 318 -17.21 -22.42 -30.62
C MET A 318 -17.72 -20.98 -30.55
N TRP A 319 -16.83 -19.99 -30.42
CA TRP A 319 -17.18 -18.57 -30.45
C TRP A 319 -16.17 -17.77 -31.29
N GLU A 320 -16.65 -16.74 -31.99
CA GLU A 320 -15.82 -15.89 -32.84
C GLU A 320 -15.21 -14.75 -32.01
N LYS A 321 -13.89 -14.55 -32.14
CA LYS A 321 -13.09 -13.62 -31.34
C LYS A 321 -13.59 -12.18 -31.45
N ASN A 322 -13.82 -11.68 -32.66
CA ASN A 322 -14.20 -10.28 -32.85
C ASN A 322 -15.61 -10.00 -32.35
N ALA A 323 -16.53 -10.94 -32.52
CA ALA A 323 -17.88 -10.88 -31.97
C ALA A 323 -17.85 -10.81 -30.45
N TYR A 324 -17.02 -11.63 -29.79
CA TYR A 324 -16.85 -11.56 -28.33
C TYR A 324 -16.29 -10.20 -27.89
N LEU A 325 -15.24 -9.70 -28.54
CA LEU A 325 -14.63 -8.41 -28.21
C LEU A 325 -15.59 -7.23 -28.42
N GLN A 326 -16.35 -7.25 -29.51
CA GLN A 326 -17.39 -6.26 -29.80
C GLN A 326 -18.47 -6.26 -28.70
N ALA A 327 -18.94 -7.45 -28.33
CA ALA A 327 -19.92 -7.60 -27.27
C ALA A 327 -19.38 -7.18 -25.89
N PHE A 328 -18.16 -7.58 -25.53
CA PHE A 328 -17.55 -7.18 -24.26
C PHE A 328 -17.30 -5.66 -24.17
N TYR A 329 -16.82 -5.05 -25.24
CA TYR A 329 -16.31 -3.68 -25.21
C TYR A 329 -17.37 -2.62 -25.51
N PHE A 330 -18.24 -2.84 -26.49
CA PHE A 330 -19.22 -1.85 -26.96
C PHE A 330 -20.66 -2.23 -26.60
N ASP A 331 -21.10 -3.42 -27.00
CA ASP A 331 -22.54 -3.75 -26.97
C ASP A 331 -23.00 -4.16 -25.55
N GLY A 332 -22.07 -4.69 -24.75
CA GLY A 332 -22.29 -5.30 -23.45
C GLY A 332 -22.58 -6.80 -23.52
N LEU A 333 -22.26 -7.49 -22.43
CA LEU A 333 -22.55 -8.93 -22.24
C LEU A 333 -23.68 -9.11 -21.22
N ASP A 334 -24.58 -10.06 -21.47
CA ASP A 334 -25.70 -10.46 -20.59
C ASP A 334 -26.56 -9.29 -20.10
N GLY A 335 -26.91 -8.38 -21.01
CA GLY A 335 -27.78 -7.23 -20.70
C GLY A 335 -27.12 -6.12 -19.89
N ASP A 336 -25.80 -6.16 -19.73
CA ASP A 336 -25.01 -5.04 -19.21
C ASP A 336 -24.60 -4.09 -20.35
N ILE A 337 -24.05 -2.92 -20.03
CA ILE A 337 -23.43 -2.00 -21.00
C ILE A 337 -21.97 -2.39 -21.27
N GLY A 338 -21.47 -2.04 -22.46
CA GLY A 338 -20.08 -2.27 -22.86
C GLY A 338 -19.06 -1.57 -21.96
N LEU A 339 -17.86 -2.14 -21.85
CA LEU A 339 -16.77 -1.59 -21.04
C LEU A 339 -16.43 -0.14 -21.41
N HIS A 340 -16.48 0.24 -22.69
CA HIS A 340 -16.20 1.60 -23.15
C HIS A 340 -17.13 2.62 -22.48
N THR A 341 -18.44 2.39 -22.58
CA THR A 341 -19.48 3.22 -21.96
C THR A 341 -19.29 3.31 -20.44
N LYS A 342 -18.97 2.20 -19.78
CA LYS A 342 -18.75 2.18 -18.32
C LYS A 342 -17.61 3.07 -17.85
N VAL A 343 -16.54 3.17 -18.63
CA VAL A 343 -15.35 3.92 -18.22
C VAL A 343 -15.46 5.39 -18.64
N VAL A 344 -15.87 5.65 -19.88
CA VAL A 344 -15.83 7.00 -20.45
C VAL A 344 -16.97 7.88 -19.93
N GLU A 345 -18.17 7.33 -19.76
CA GLU A 345 -19.34 8.14 -19.41
C GLU A 345 -19.51 8.33 -17.91
N ARG A 346 -18.83 7.52 -17.08
CA ARG A 346 -19.02 7.49 -15.63
C ARG A 346 -17.80 7.95 -14.83
N GLU A 347 -16.75 8.44 -15.49
CA GLU A 347 -15.55 8.94 -14.82
C GLU A 347 -15.88 10.13 -13.90
N ASP A 348 -16.70 11.07 -14.38
CA ASP A 348 -17.12 12.25 -13.62
C ASP A 348 -18.02 11.93 -12.42
N GLU A 349 -18.57 10.72 -12.34
CA GLU A 349 -19.39 10.24 -11.21
C GLU A 349 -18.53 9.76 -10.02
N ILE A 350 -17.22 9.58 -10.22
CA ILE A 350 -16.32 8.98 -9.22
C ILE A 350 -15.68 10.07 -8.39
N ASP A 351 -16.05 10.18 -7.11
CA ASP A 351 -15.30 10.96 -6.12
C ASP A 351 -14.08 10.15 -5.65
N PRO A 352 -12.84 10.50 -6.05
CA PRO A 352 -11.65 9.73 -5.68
C PRO A 352 -11.41 9.73 -4.17
N ARG A 353 -11.84 10.79 -3.47
CA ARG A 353 -11.64 10.90 -2.03
C ARG A 353 -12.66 10.05 -1.27
N ALA A 354 -13.91 9.99 -1.71
CA ALA A 354 -14.89 9.09 -1.09
C ALA A 354 -14.48 7.63 -1.24
N VAL A 355 -14.02 7.24 -2.43
CA VAL A 355 -13.78 5.83 -2.77
C VAL A 355 -12.44 5.29 -2.25
N CYS A 356 -11.38 6.12 -2.21
CA CYS A 356 -10.07 5.70 -1.73
C CYS A 356 -9.93 5.68 -0.19
N GLY A 357 -11.03 5.86 0.55
CA GLY A 357 -11.05 5.77 2.02
C GLY A 357 -11.52 4.40 2.47
N VAL A 358 -10.70 3.71 3.27
CA VAL A 358 -11.07 2.46 3.94
C VAL A 358 -11.59 2.82 5.33
N PRO A 359 -12.90 2.65 5.62
CA PRO A 359 -13.46 3.01 6.92
C PRO A 359 -12.93 2.06 8.00
N LEU A 360 -12.33 2.61 9.06
CA LEU A 360 -11.84 1.86 10.22
C LEU A 360 -12.89 1.77 11.33
N GLY A 361 -13.79 2.75 11.40
CA GLY A 361 -14.85 2.82 12.41
C GLY A 361 -15.20 4.25 12.78
N LYS A 362 -15.76 4.41 13.98
CA LYS A 362 -16.07 5.72 14.56
C LYS A 362 -15.39 5.88 15.92
N THR A 363 -14.98 7.10 16.27
CA THR A 363 -14.50 7.44 17.62
C THR A 363 -15.64 7.39 18.64
N SER A 364 -15.31 7.50 19.93
CA SER A 364 -16.29 7.65 21.02
C SER A 364 -17.25 8.82 20.79
N ASP A 365 -16.79 9.86 20.10
CA ASP A 365 -17.54 11.10 19.85
C ASP A 365 -18.35 11.02 18.54
N GLY A 366 -18.33 9.87 17.86
CA GLY A 366 -19.11 9.60 16.65
C GLY A 366 -18.41 9.96 15.33
N GLU A 367 -17.14 10.38 15.36
CA GLU A 367 -16.39 10.80 14.19
C GLU A 367 -15.86 9.62 13.39
N SER A 368 -16.03 9.64 12.07
CA SER A 368 -15.52 8.58 11.19
C SER A 368 -13.99 8.66 11.05
N VAL A 369 -13.34 7.50 11.18
CA VAL A 369 -11.90 7.34 10.99
C VAL A 369 -11.65 6.49 9.75
N PHE A 370 -10.74 6.93 8.89
CA PHE A 370 -10.41 6.28 7.62
C PHE A 370 -8.92 5.97 7.55
N ALA A 371 -8.57 4.83 6.95
CA ALA A 371 -7.26 4.60 6.36
C ALA A 371 -7.31 4.99 4.88
N ARG A 372 -6.29 5.68 4.39
CA ARG A 372 -6.21 6.20 3.03
C ARG A 372 -4.86 5.92 2.43
N TYR A 373 -4.80 5.93 1.10
CA TYR A 373 -3.57 5.76 0.36
C TYR A 373 -3.36 6.92 -0.61
N ALA A 374 -2.18 7.52 -0.56
CA ALA A 374 -1.72 8.50 -1.55
C ALA A 374 -0.40 8.04 -2.17
N ARG A 375 0.74 8.52 -1.63
CA ARG A 375 2.07 7.96 -1.94
C ARG A 375 2.48 6.85 -0.97
N SER A 376 1.97 6.95 0.26
CA SER A 376 2.11 6.02 1.37
C SER A 376 0.77 5.98 2.12
N PRO A 377 0.53 4.94 2.95
CA PRO A 377 -0.70 4.85 3.73
C PRO A 377 -0.70 5.87 4.88
N TYR A 378 -1.89 6.41 5.16
CA TYR A 378 -2.11 7.35 6.26
C TYR A 378 -3.51 7.15 6.84
N VAL A 379 -3.73 7.61 8.06
CA VAL A 379 -5.04 7.68 8.70
C VAL A 379 -5.55 9.10 8.73
N GLU A 380 -6.87 9.26 8.68
CA GLU A 380 -7.58 10.54 8.71
C GLU A 380 -8.75 10.46 9.69
N CYS A 381 -8.86 11.46 10.55
CA CYS A 381 -10.01 11.71 11.41
C CYS A 381 -10.30 13.21 11.41
N ARG A 382 -11.51 13.62 10.96
CA ARG A 382 -11.84 15.03 10.69
C ARG A 382 -10.84 15.65 9.70
N ASP A 383 -10.13 16.70 10.11
CA ASP A 383 -9.09 17.39 9.35
C ASP A 383 -7.67 16.92 9.68
N ASP A 384 -7.51 16.03 10.69
CA ASP A 384 -6.21 15.59 11.18
C ASP A 384 -5.78 14.29 10.50
N THR A 385 -4.52 14.23 10.07
CA THR A 385 -3.95 13.07 9.35
C THR A 385 -2.60 12.66 9.90
N ALA A 386 -2.29 11.35 9.86
CA ALA A 386 -0.97 10.83 10.21
C ALA A 386 -0.56 9.66 9.32
N GLY A 387 0.71 9.62 8.91
CA GLY A 387 1.26 8.49 8.16
C GLY A 387 1.32 7.23 9.01
N VAL A 388 1.10 6.06 8.40
CA VAL A 388 1.21 4.76 9.06
C VAL A 388 2.23 3.87 8.32
N PRO A 389 2.83 2.86 8.98
CA PRO A 389 3.73 1.93 8.31
C PRO A 389 3.06 1.15 7.17
N GLU A 390 3.80 0.85 6.10
CA GLU A 390 3.29 0.09 4.95
C GLU A 390 3.05 -1.39 5.26
N ASP A 391 3.76 -1.93 6.25
CA ASP A 391 3.71 -3.31 6.73
C ASP A 391 2.74 -3.51 7.91
N LEU A 392 1.93 -2.49 8.24
CA LEU A 392 0.88 -2.60 9.24
C LEU A 392 -0.39 -3.20 8.62
N PRO A 393 -0.84 -4.42 9.03
CA PRO A 393 -2.07 -5.00 8.52
C PRO A 393 -3.30 -4.18 8.95
N LEU A 394 -4.29 -4.02 8.05
CA LEU A 394 -5.48 -3.21 8.34
C LEU A 394 -6.31 -3.72 9.51
N ASP A 395 -6.38 -5.04 9.74
CA ASP A 395 -7.05 -5.63 10.90
C ASP A 395 -6.40 -5.26 12.24
N GLN A 396 -5.14 -4.81 12.21
CA GLN A 396 -4.43 -4.28 13.38
C GLN A 396 -4.51 -2.76 13.48
N LEU A 397 -5.00 -2.08 12.44
CA LEU A 397 -5.17 -0.63 12.39
C LEU A 397 -6.57 -0.27 12.93
N THR A 398 -6.75 -0.44 14.25
CA THR A 398 -8.00 -0.10 14.93
C THR A 398 -8.20 1.43 15.01
N VAL A 399 -9.41 1.87 15.36
CA VAL A 399 -9.69 3.29 15.64
C VAL A 399 -8.72 3.84 16.69
N ASP A 400 -8.49 3.12 17.79
CA ASP A 400 -7.58 3.55 18.85
C ASP A 400 -6.14 3.69 18.33
N LYS A 401 -5.68 2.75 17.51
CA LYS A 401 -4.33 2.80 16.94
C LYS A 401 -4.19 3.91 15.90
N ALA A 402 -5.23 4.17 15.11
CA ALA A 402 -5.26 5.32 14.21
C ALA A 402 -5.21 6.65 14.98
N LEU A 403 -5.95 6.76 16.08
CA LEU A 403 -5.90 7.92 16.97
C LEU A 403 -4.55 8.04 17.68
N GLU A 404 -3.89 6.92 18.02
CA GLU A 404 -2.52 6.92 18.52
C GLU A 404 -1.58 7.54 17.50
N TYR A 405 -1.64 7.16 16.22
CA TYR A 405 -0.83 7.79 15.18
C TYR A 405 -1.16 9.28 14.97
N ILE A 406 -2.44 9.66 15.02
CA ILE A 406 -2.88 11.06 14.85
C ILE A 406 -2.46 11.93 16.04
N ASN A 407 -2.47 11.38 17.25
CA ASN A 407 -2.13 12.10 18.47
C ASN A 407 -0.70 11.87 18.95
N ALA A 408 0.05 10.98 18.29
CA ALA A 408 1.43 10.71 18.62
C ALA A 408 2.20 12.02 18.63
N PRO A 409 2.94 12.33 19.70
CA PRO A 409 3.83 13.47 19.69
C PRO A 409 4.76 13.28 18.49
N PRO A 410 4.94 14.32 17.66
CA PRO A 410 5.60 14.16 16.36
C PRO A 410 7.08 13.73 16.47
N ASP A 411 7.64 13.68 17.69
CA ASP A 411 9.07 13.70 17.97
C ASP A 411 9.41 12.84 19.20
N ARG A 412 10.28 11.83 19.03
CA ARG A 412 11.04 11.21 20.12
C ARG A 412 12.38 11.90 20.24
N GLU A 413 12.62 12.61 21.34
CA GLU A 413 13.90 13.26 21.59
C GLU A 413 14.97 12.23 21.96
N LEU A 414 16.09 12.27 21.25
CA LEU A 414 17.23 11.37 21.45
C LEU A 414 18.34 12.03 22.27
N GLY A 415 18.46 13.35 22.20
CA GLY A 415 19.45 14.14 22.94
C GLY A 415 19.66 15.52 22.31
N THR A 416 20.72 16.22 22.71
CA THR A 416 21.09 17.54 22.19
C THR A 416 22.40 17.44 21.42
N ASP A 417 22.40 17.95 20.19
CA ASP A 417 23.61 18.02 19.37
C ASP A 417 24.65 18.95 20.00
N PRO A 418 25.90 18.48 20.24
CA PRO A 418 26.91 19.27 20.92
C PRO A 418 27.46 20.45 20.09
N GLU A 419 27.37 20.40 18.75
CA GLU A 419 27.89 21.47 17.89
C GLU A 419 26.91 22.65 17.77
N THR A 420 25.62 22.33 17.59
CA THR A 420 24.58 23.34 17.32
C THR A 420 23.74 23.68 18.55
N GLY A 421 23.75 22.85 19.60
CA GLY A 421 22.87 22.97 20.76
C GLY A 421 21.40 22.66 20.47
N LEU A 422 21.08 22.15 19.27
CA LEU A 422 19.72 21.81 18.86
C LEU A 422 19.33 20.38 19.29
N PRO A 423 18.05 20.12 19.61
CA PRO A 423 17.60 18.78 19.95
C PRO A 423 17.63 17.86 18.71
N ILE A 424 18.15 16.65 18.87
CA ILE A 424 18.04 15.58 17.88
C ILE A 424 16.79 14.77 18.18
N VAL A 425 15.90 14.68 17.20
CA VAL A 425 14.61 14.00 17.34
C VAL A 425 14.43 12.93 16.27
N ALA A 426 13.87 11.77 16.63
CA ALA A 426 13.41 10.75 15.71
C ALA A 426 11.89 10.91 15.48
N LYS A 427 11.45 10.84 14.23
CA LYS A 427 10.07 11.10 13.82
C LYS A 427 9.59 10.10 12.78
N GLN A 428 8.29 9.82 12.77
CA GLN A 428 7.64 9.12 11.66
C GLN A 428 7.29 10.11 10.54
N GLY A 429 7.86 9.94 9.36
CA GLY A 429 7.60 10.77 8.19
C GLY A 429 6.78 10.06 7.12
N ARG A 430 6.32 10.83 6.12
CA ARG A 430 5.61 10.33 4.93
C ARG A 430 6.38 9.29 4.11
N PHE A 431 7.71 9.28 4.23
CA PHE A 431 8.62 8.40 3.48
C PHE A 431 9.30 7.36 4.38
N GLY A 432 8.79 7.17 5.60
CA GLY A 432 9.40 6.33 6.61
C GLY A 432 9.97 7.13 7.80
N PRO A 433 10.51 6.42 8.80
CA PRO A 433 11.10 7.03 9.97
C PRO A 433 12.40 7.77 9.64
N TYR A 434 12.65 8.90 10.31
CA TYR A 434 13.82 9.73 10.08
C TYR A 434 14.27 10.44 11.37
N VAL A 435 15.52 10.90 11.39
CA VAL A 435 16.07 11.78 12.43
C VAL A 435 16.20 13.22 11.92
N SER A 436 16.08 14.18 12.82
CA SER A 436 16.11 15.61 12.53
C SER A 436 16.98 16.36 13.54
N LEU A 437 17.88 17.21 13.04
CA LEU A 437 18.67 18.15 13.83
C LEU A 437 17.84 19.42 14.05
N GLY A 438 17.21 19.50 15.22
CA GLY A 438 16.20 20.51 15.54
C GLY A 438 14.77 20.01 15.30
N ARG A 439 13.82 20.68 15.95
CA ARG A 439 12.39 20.42 15.77
C ARG A 439 11.88 21.18 14.56
N PHE A 440 11.02 20.53 13.78
CA PHE A 440 10.21 21.24 12.81
C PHE A 440 9.28 22.22 13.53
N PRO A 441 8.95 23.36 12.90
CA PRO A 441 7.88 24.24 13.37
C PRO A 441 6.62 23.39 13.64
N GLN A 442 6.12 23.40 14.87
CA GLN A 442 4.86 22.73 15.19
C GLN A 442 3.70 23.62 14.75
N TRP A 443 3.12 23.27 13.61
CA TRP A 443 1.91 23.90 13.12
C TRP A 443 0.73 23.52 14.02
N PRO A 444 -0.22 24.44 14.26
CA PRO A 444 -1.44 24.11 14.97
C PRO A 444 -2.21 23.00 14.23
N LYS A 445 -2.90 22.13 15.00
CA LYS A 445 -3.78 21.10 14.43
C LYS A 445 -4.83 21.77 13.56
N ALA A 446 -5.12 21.20 12.38
CA ALA A 446 -6.03 21.83 11.43
C ALA A 446 -7.42 22.07 12.04
N SER A 447 -7.85 21.18 12.94
CA SER A 447 -9.12 21.24 13.67
C SER A 447 -9.17 22.29 14.80
N SER A 448 -8.01 22.78 15.28
CA SER A 448 -7.96 23.80 16.34
C SER A 448 -8.34 25.19 15.79
N ARG A 449 -8.73 26.11 16.68
CA ARG A 449 -9.06 27.50 16.28
C ARG A 449 -7.89 28.19 15.59
N GLU A 450 -6.67 27.94 16.06
CA GLU A 450 -5.42 28.44 15.47
C GLU A 450 -5.19 27.82 14.08
N GLY A 451 -5.44 26.51 13.92
CA GLY A 451 -5.34 25.83 12.63
C GLY A 451 -6.38 26.29 11.61
N LYS A 452 -7.61 26.59 12.04
CA LYS A 452 -8.64 27.20 11.20
C LYS A 452 -8.21 28.59 10.73
N LEU A 453 -7.67 29.42 11.64
CA LEU A 453 -7.13 30.75 11.31
C LEU A 453 -5.96 30.63 10.32
N PHE A 454 -5.09 29.66 10.50
CA PHE A 454 -3.95 29.41 9.62
C PHE A 454 -4.36 29.02 8.18
N ARG A 455 -5.43 28.23 8.01
CA ARG A 455 -5.92 27.74 6.71
C ARG A 455 -6.52 28.85 5.82
N LEU A 456 -6.88 29.99 6.39
CA LEU A 456 -7.42 31.12 5.62
C LEU A 456 -6.41 31.62 4.58
N PRO A 457 -6.87 32.18 3.45
CA PRO A 457 -6.01 32.58 2.34
C PRO A 457 -5.28 33.91 2.61
N HIS A 458 -4.31 33.91 3.54
CA HIS A 458 -3.53 35.07 4.02
C HIS A 458 -2.79 35.86 2.92
N HIS A 459 -2.61 35.29 1.74
CA HIS A 459 -2.00 35.98 0.60
C HIS A 459 -2.94 37.01 -0.05
N LEU A 460 -4.25 36.88 0.11
CA LEU A 460 -5.26 37.75 -0.50
C LEU A 460 -5.27 39.15 0.13
N LYS A 461 -5.59 40.17 -0.69
CA LYS A 461 -5.67 41.58 -0.25
C LYS A 461 -6.64 41.74 0.93
N ILE A 462 -7.82 41.13 0.85
CA ILE A 462 -8.86 41.25 1.89
C ILE A 462 -8.37 40.76 3.25
N MET A 463 -7.69 39.61 3.30
CA MET A 463 -7.11 39.06 4.52
C MET A 463 -6.03 39.99 5.07
N LYS A 464 -5.10 40.41 4.22
CA LYS A 464 -4.03 41.36 4.60
C LYS A 464 -4.58 42.68 5.13
N THR A 465 -5.66 43.20 4.55
CA THR A 465 -6.35 44.41 5.01
C THR A 465 -7.09 44.17 6.33
N ALA A 466 -7.74 43.02 6.51
CA ALA A 466 -8.38 42.65 7.76
C ALA A 466 -7.38 42.57 8.92
N VAL A 467 -6.26 41.86 8.72
CA VAL A 467 -5.19 41.73 9.72
C VAL A 467 -4.61 43.10 10.08
N ALA A 468 -4.33 43.95 9.09
CA ALA A 468 -3.84 45.30 9.34
C ALA A 468 -4.84 46.16 10.13
N TYR A 469 -6.14 46.03 9.86
CA TYR A 469 -7.17 46.71 10.63
C TYR A 469 -7.27 46.23 12.09
N ILE A 470 -7.17 44.92 12.31
CA ILE A 470 -7.10 44.34 13.66
C ILE A 470 -5.84 44.83 14.39
N LYS A 471 -4.68 44.89 13.72
CA LYS A 471 -3.46 45.46 14.31
C LYS A 471 -3.66 46.92 14.74
N LEU A 472 -4.27 47.75 13.88
CA LEU A 472 -4.54 49.16 14.18
C LEU A 472 -5.60 49.40 15.25
N SER A 473 -6.50 48.44 15.50
CA SER A 473 -7.43 48.56 16.64
C SER A 473 -6.74 48.33 17.99
N ASN A 474 -5.49 47.84 18.00
CA ASN A 474 -4.69 47.61 19.20
C ASN A 474 -3.55 48.62 19.32
N SER A 475 -2.82 48.91 18.23
CA SER A 475 -1.73 49.89 18.22
C SER A 475 -1.63 50.61 16.87
N LEU A 476 -1.53 51.95 16.93
CA LEU A 476 -1.35 52.81 15.75
C LEU A 476 0.12 52.99 15.34
N GLU A 477 1.05 52.41 16.09
CA GLU A 477 2.50 52.52 15.83
C GLU A 477 2.99 51.58 14.71
N SER A 478 2.11 50.70 14.21
CA SER A 478 2.47 49.73 13.17
C SER A 478 2.46 50.36 11.77
N ASP A 479 3.62 50.84 11.32
CA ASP A 479 3.78 51.47 10.01
C ASP A 479 3.34 50.57 8.84
N ASP A 480 3.59 49.26 8.89
CA ASP A 480 3.12 48.32 7.85
C ASP A 480 1.59 48.23 7.79
N ALA A 481 0.94 48.15 8.97
CA ALA A 481 -0.51 48.12 9.05
C ALA A 481 -1.12 49.43 8.54
N VAL A 482 -0.57 50.59 8.94
CA VAL A 482 -0.95 51.90 8.44
C VAL A 482 -0.84 51.95 6.92
N LEU A 483 0.31 51.59 6.35
CA LEU A 483 0.54 51.57 4.90
C LEU A 483 -0.48 50.71 4.15
N ARG A 484 -0.84 49.55 4.72
CA ARG A 484 -1.78 48.61 4.09
C ARG A 484 -3.19 49.17 4.01
N VAL A 485 -3.67 49.81 5.08
CA VAL A 485 -5.07 50.28 5.15
C VAL A 485 -5.26 51.73 4.72
N LEU A 486 -4.19 52.52 4.60
CA LEU A 486 -4.24 53.95 4.26
C LEU A 486 -5.11 54.25 3.03
N ASN A 487 -5.01 53.42 1.99
CA ASN A 487 -5.82 53.49 0.77
C ASN A 487 -6.70 52.25 0.55
N SER A 488 -7.09 51.57 1.62
CA SER A 488 -8.06 50.46 1.58
C SER A 488 -9.19 50.76 2.59
N PRO A 489 -10.29 51.45 2.20
CA PRO A 489 -10.66 51.79 0.82
C PRO A 489 -9.91 52.99 0.23
N LYS A 490 -10.04 53.20 -1.08
CA LYS A 490 -9.34 54.30 -1.79
C LYS A 490 -9.64 55.67 -1.16
N ARG A 491 -8.60 56.34 -0.63
CA ARG A 491 -8.67 57.69 -0.03
C ARG A 491 -7.95 58.78 -0.84
N GLY A 492 -7.47 58.45 -2.04
CA GLY A 492 -6.83 59.42 -2.93
C GLY A 492 -5.43 59.86 -2.51
N ILE A 493 -4.76 59.10 -1.62
CA ILE A 493 -3.42 59.41 -1.12
C ILE A 493 -2.40 58.82 -2.11
N GLY A 494 -1.76 59.67 -2.91
CA GLY A 494 -0.80 59.26 -3.93
C GLY A 494 0.60 58.93 -3.37
N LYS A 495 1.44 58.30 -4.22
CA LYS A 495 2.81 57.90 -3.86
C LYS A 495 3.66 59.08 -3.36
N SER A 496 3.59 60.24 -4.03
CA SER A 496 4.36 61.43 -3.63
C SER A 496 3.96 61.98 -2.26
N SER A 497 2.68 61.92 -1.90
CA SER A 497 2.20 62.33 -0.57
C SER A 497 2.66 61.34 0.51
N LEU A 498 2.66 60.04 0.19
CA LEU A 498 3.15 59.01 1.10
C LEU A 498 4.67 59.12 1.33
N ASP A 499 5.44 59.35 0.27
CA ASP A 499 6.89 59.48 0.37
C ASP A 499 7.27 60.68 1.27
N LYS A 500 6.55 61.81 1.16
CA LYS A 500 6.71 62.96 2.07
C LYS A 500 6.43 62.59 3.54
N ALA A 501 5.36 61.86 3.80
CA ALA A 501 5.01 61.42 5.16
C ALA A 501 6.08 60.49 5.74
N LYS A 502 6.61 59.56 4.94
CA LYS A 502 7.71 58.66 5.34
C LYS A 502 9.00 59.42 5.65
N THR A 503 9.43 60.31 4.76
CA THR A 503 10.65 61.12 4.99
C THR A 503 10.52 62.00 6.24
N PHE A 504 9.33 62.54 6.50
CA PHE A 504 9.07 63.29 7.73
C PHE A 504 9.12 62.40 8.98
N ALA A 505 8.52 61.20 8.93
CA ALA A 505 8.58 60.22 10.01
C ALA A 505 10.04 59.85 10.35
N GLU A 506 10.83 59.50 9.33
CA GLU A 506 12.25 59.17 9.46
C GLU A 506 13.08 60.32 10.02
N SER A 507 12.84 61.56 9.56
CA SER A 507 13.59 62.75 9.99
C SER A 507 13.30 63.17 11.43
N ASN A 508 12.13 62.82 11.97
CA ASN A 508 11.71 63.17 13.32
C ASN A 508 11.75 62.00 14.31
N GLY A 509 12.11 60.79 13.85
CA GLY A 509 12.11 59.58 14.68
C GLY A 509 10.72 59.21 15.21
N SER A 510 9.65 59.53 14.46
CA SER A 510 8.25 59.27 14.82
C SER A 510 7.64 58.16 13.95
N SER A 511 6.52 57.57 14.38
CA SER A 511 5.80 56.61 13.54
C SER A 511 5.21 57.28 12.29
N LEU A 512 4.87 56.48 11.27
CA LEU A 512 4.16 56.96 10.10
C LEU A 512 2.80 57.55 10.47
N PHE A 513 2.11 56.99 11.46
CA PHE A 513 0.83 57.52 11.93
C PHE A 513 1.00 58.93 12.51
N ASP A 514 1.99 59.15 13.38
CA ASP A 514 2.27 60.45 13.99
C ASP A 514 2.67 61.50 12.94
N ALA A 515 3.39 61.08 11.89
CA ALA A 515 3.70 61.93 10.75
C ALA A 515 2.43 62.32 9.99
N LEU A 516 1.51 61.38 9.76
CA LEU A 516 0.23 61.63 9.12
C LEU A 516 -0.70 62.52 9.95
N GLU A 517 -0.62 62.49 11.29
CA GLU A 517 -1.34 63.44 12.15
C GLU A 517 -0.85 64.87 11.97
N GLN A 518 0.40 65.05 11.55
CA GLN A 518 1.01 66.36 11.29
C GLN A 518 0.91 66.76 9.82
N VAL A 519 -0.21 66.43 9.15
CA VAL A 519 -0.42 66.66 7.70
C VAL A 519 -0.17 68.12 7.26
N GLU A 520 -0.43 69.09 8.14
CA GLU A 520 -0.18 70.52 7.89
C GLU A 520 1.30 70.84 7.66
N LYS A 521 2.21 70.08 8.28
CA LYS A 521 3.67 70.23 8.15
C LYS A 521 4.25 69.49 6.95
N LEU A 522 3.49 68.57 6.34
CA LEU A 522 3.95 67.73 5.23
C LEU A 522 3.86 68.40 3.86
N GLU A 523 3.37 69.64 3.78
CA GLU A 523 3.11 70.34 2.50
C GLU A 523 2.27 69.51 1.50
N ILE A 524 1.31 68.74 2.01
CA ILE A 524 0.36 67.95 1.21
C ILE A 524 -0.92 68.79 1.08
N LYS A 525 -1.46 68.93 -0.14
CA LYS A 525 -2.63 69.77 -0.43
C LYS A 525 -3.72 68.98 -1.17
N GLY A 526 -4.95 69.49 -1.11
CA GLY A 526 -6.09 68.96 -1.89
C GLY A 526 -6.60 67.62 -1.38
N ALA A 527 -7.04 66.76 -2.30
CA ALA A 527 -7.70 65.49 -1.98
C ALA A 527 -6.88 64.55 -1.08
N ALA A 528 -5.54 64.55 -1.23
CA ALA A 528 -4.66 63.72 -0.40
C ALA A 528 -4.61 64.18 1.07
N SER A 529 -4.64 65.49 1.34
CA SER A 529 -4.68 66.01 2.72
C SER A 529 -6.01 65.66 3.39
N LYS A 530 -7.13 65.84 2.68
CA LYS A 530 -8.46 65.43 3.18
C LYS A 530 -8.53 63.93 3.44
N GLY A 531 -7.98 63.10 2.55
CA GLY A 531 -7.93 61.65 2.73
C GLY A 531 -7.09 61.21 3.93
N ILE A 532 -6.00 61.92 4.23
CA ILE A 532 -5.18 61.68 5.43
C ILE A 532 -5.95 62.04 6.70
N GLU A 533 -6.63 63.19 6.73
CA GLU A 533 -7.46 63.61 7.87
C GLU A 533 -8.62 62.65 8.13
N GLU A 534 -9.31 62.20 7.07
CA GLU A 534 -10.37 61.18 7.19
C GLU A 534 -9.81 59.86 7.74
N PHE A 535 -8.61 59.47 7.31
CA PHE A 535 -7.95 58.25 7.78
C PHE A 535 -7.50 58.34 9.24
N THR A 536 -6.84 59.41 9.66
CA THR A 536 -6.36 59.55 11.05
C THR A 536 -7.53 59.66 12.04
N ASN A 537 -8.57 60.39 11.69
CA ASN A 537 -9.81 60.43 12.49
C ASN A 537 -10.47 59.06 12.60
N PHE A 538 -10.52 58.31 11.48
CA PHE A 538 -11.02 56.94 11.48
C PHE A 538 -10.21 56.03 12.41
N CYS A 539 -8.88 56.05 12.31
CA CYS A 539 -8.00 55.26 13.17
C CYS A 539 -8.17 55.56 14.67
N ARG A 540 -8.38 56.83 15.05
CA ARG A 540 -8.71 57.18 16.44
C ARG A 540 -10.07 56.62 16.86
N SER A 541 -11.05 56.62 15.94
CA SER A 541 -12.39 56.12 16.24
C SER A 541 -12.42 54.62 16.51
N ILE A 542 -11.58 53.82 15.82
CA ILE A 542 -11.57 52.36 15.98
C ILE A 542 -10.92 51.89 17.28
N LEU A 543 -10.04 52.69 17.89
CA LEU A 543 -9.43 52.37 19.21
C LEU A 543 -10.44 52.40 20.36
N VAL A 544 -11.59 53.04 20.17
CA VAL A 544 -12.61 53.25 21.21
C VAL A 544 -13.84 52.35 20.96
N ILE A 545 -13.80 51.49 19.93
CA ILE A 545 -14.90 50.55 19.65
C ILE A 545 -14.82 49.40 20.65
N ASP A 546 -15.89 49.26 21.46
CA ASP A 546 -16.07 48.12 22.35
C ASP A 546 -17.02 47.11 21.69
N CYS A 547 -16.50 45.90 21.43
CA CYS A 547 -17.21 44.81 20.78
C CYS A 547 -16.96 43.51 21.55
N PRO A 548 -17.96 42.61 21.63
CA PRO A 548 -17.84 41.39 22.42
C PRO A 548 -16.93 40.33 21.80
N THR A 549 -16.68 40.39 20.48
CA THR A 549 -15.76 39.47 19.79
C THR A 549 -14.90 40.20 18.76
N PRO A 550 -13.71 39.65 18.41
CA PRO A 550 -12.89 40.15 17.30
C PRO A 550 -13.63 40.17 15.96
N ALA A 551 -14.57 39.24 15.74
CA ALA A 551 -15.39 39.20 14.53
C ALA A 551 -16.31 40.42 14.43
N ASP A 552 -16.99 40.77 15.52
CA ASP A 552 -17.89 41.92 15.57
C ASP A 552 -17.13 43.24 15.35
N LEU A 553 -15.97 43.37 15.99
CA LEU A 553 -15.07 44.51 15.80
C LEU A 553 -14.62 44.65 14.34
N LEU A 554 -14.14 43.57 13.72
CA LEU A 554 -13.68 43.61 12.34
C LEU A 554 -14.81 43.98 11.37
N ASN A 555 -16.01 43.40 11.54
CA ASN A 555 -17.16 43.73 10.70
C ASN A 555 -17.56 45.21 10.85
N GLN A 556 -17.56 45.75 12.07
CA GLN A 556 -17.83 47.17 12.32
C GLN A 556 -16.75 48.08 11.72
N ILE A 557 -15.48 47.73 11.81
CA ILE A 557 -14.37 48.45 11.17
C ILE A 557 -14.54 48.43 9.63
N PHE A 558 -14.92 47.31 9.04
CA PHE A 558 -15.13 47.19 7.60
C PHE A 558 -16.32 48.01 7.10
N GLU A 559 -17.38 48.12 7.90
CA GLU A 559 -18.54 48.97 7.60
C GLU A 559 -18.23 50.46 7.72
N SER A 560 -17.64 50.86 8.84
CA SER A 560 -17.31 52.26 9.15
C SER A 560 -16.19 52.83 8.28
N SER A 561 -15.18 52.02 7.91
CA SER A 561 -14.12 52.42 6.97
C SER A 561 -14.63 52.62 5.55
N GLY A 562 -15.75 52.00 5.19
CA GLY A 562 -16.24 51.89 3.82
C GLY A 562 -15.60 50.75 3.01
N TYR A 563 -14.72 49.94 3.61
CA TYR A 563 -14.05 48.84 2.90
C TYR A 563 -15.05 47.75 2.46
N LYS A 564 -16.08 47.46 3.26
CA LYS A 564 -17.17 46.53 2.88
C LYS A 564 -17.88 46.99 1.59
N LYS A 565 -18.09 48.30 1.43
CA LYS A 565 -18.68 48.87 0.20
C LYS A 565 -17.73 48.75 -0.99
N GLU A 566 -16.41 48.91 -0.79
CA GLU A 566 -15.41 48.67 -1.85
C GLU A 566 -15.41 47.21 -2.32
N ILE A 567 -15.53 46.26 -1.39
CA ILE A 567 -15.62 44.82 -1.70
C ILE A 567 -16.88 44.51 -2.53
N LEU A 568 -18.05 45.00 -2.10
CA LEU A 568 -19.32 44.79 -2.79
C LEU A 568 -19.36 45.37 -4.21
N ASN A 569 -18.64 46.47 -4.43
CA ASN A 569 -18.53 47.12 -5.74
C ASN A 569 -17.42 46.53 -6.63
N SER A 570 -16.69 45.51 -6.15
CA SER A 570 -15.62 44.87 -6.91
C SER A 570 -16.17 43.80 -7.86
N LYS A 571 -15.40 43.46 -8.91
CA LYS A 571 -15.77 42.40 -9.86
C LYS A 571 -15.86 41.00 -9.23
N ASN A 572 -15.22 40.79 -8.08
CA ASN A 572 -15.12 39.49 -7.40
C ASN A 572 -15.80 39.55 -6.02
N SER A 573 -16.85 40.34 -5.89
CA SER A 573 -17.53 40.60 -4.61
C SER A 573 -17.98 39.32 -3.91
N GLU A 574 -18.57 38.37 -4.62
CA GLU A 574 -19.03 37.09 -4.06
C GLU A 574 -17.89 36.28 -3.44
N SER A 575 -16.79 36.07 -4.16
CA SER A 575 -15.62 35.33 -3.64
C SER A 575 -14.96 36.05 -2.47
N GLN A 576 -14.88 37.38 -2.51
CA GLN A 576 -14.30 38.18 -1.42
C GLN A 576 -15.19 38.17 -0.17
N MET A 577 -16.51 38.23 -0.34
CA MET A 577 -17.48 38.12 0.75
C MET A 577 -17.42 36.73 1.40
N LYS A 578 -17.28 35.66 0.62
CA LYS A 578 -17.08 34.31 1.17
C LYS A 578 -15.83 34.22 2.05
N VAL A 579 -14.69 34.76 1.60
CA VAL A 579 -13.47 34.80 2.41
C VAL A 579 -13.66 35.62 3.69
N LEU A 580 -14.39 36.73 3.62
CA LEU A 580 -14.71 37.55 4.80
C LEU A 580 -15.61 36.79 5.78
N GLU A 581 -16.63 36.09 5.30
CA GLU A 581 -17.53 35.27 6.12
C GLU A 581 -16.77 34.13 6.80
N GLU A 582 -15.91 33.41 6.07
CA GLU A 582 -15.03 32.38 6.64
C GLU A 582 -14.10 32.96 7.72
N LEU A 583 -13.49 34.13 7.47
CA LEU A 583 -12.66 34.82 8.46
C LEU A 583 -13.47 35.18 9.71
N LEU A 584 -14.65 35.80 9.54
CA LEU A 584 -15.49 36.21 10.66
C LEU A 584 -15.94 35.01 11.49
N GLU A 585 -16.23 33.87 10.86
CA GLU A 585 -16.61 32.65 11.57
C GLU A 585 -15.45 32.12 12.42
N VAL A 586 -14.23 32.10 11.88
CA VAL A 586 -13.04 31.70 12.65
C VAL A 586 -12.76 32.68 13.80
N LEU A 587 -12.91 33.98 13.57
CA LEU A 587 -12.67 35.01 14.60
C LEU A 587 -13.65 34.94 15.78
N LYS A 588 -14.82 34.32 15.63
CA LYS A 588 -15.75 34.06 16.75
C LYS A 588 -15.19 33.08 17.79
N GLU A 589 -14.21 32.25 17.41
CA GLU A 589 -13.55 31.29 18.32
C GLU A 589 -12.44 31.93 19.18
N PHE A 590 -12.16 33.23 18.99
CA PHE A 590 -11.17 34.01 19.73
C PHE A 590 -11.85 35.01 20.67
N GLU A 591 -11.26 35.18 21.86
CA GLU A 591 -11.82 36.07 22.88
C GLU A 591 -11.37 37.52 22.68
N THR A 592 -10.13 37.71 22.22
CA THR A 592 -9.53 39.05 22.07
C THR A 592 -8.79 39.20 20.75
N THR A 593 -8.65 40.45 20.27
CA THR A 593 -7.85 40.76 19.09
C THR A 593 -6.36 40.49 19.30
N GLU A 594 -5.88 40.63 20.53
CA GLU A 594 -4.49 40.29 20.89
C GLU A 594 -4.19 38.82 20.60
N GLN A 595 -5.09 37.89 20.99
CA GLN A 595 -4.92 36.46 20.69
C GLN A 595 -4.80 36.20 19.17
N VAL A 596 -5.61 36.89 18.36
CA VAL A 596 -5.60 36.78 16.90
C VAL A 596 -4.27 37.31 16.32
N ILE A 597 -3.81 38.47 16.80
CA ILE A 597 -2.54 39.07 16.35
C ILE A 597 -1.38 38.16 16.72
N THR A 598 -1.32 37.68 17.97
CA THR A 598 -0.27 36.77 18.44
C THR A 598 -0.21 35.51 17.60
N GLU A 599 -1.35 34.90 17.26
CA GLU A 599 -1.34 33.69 16.43
C GLU A 599 -0.92 33.98 14.98
N ILE A 600 -1.32 35.11 14.40
CA ILE A 600 -0.87 35.51 13.05
C ILE A 600 0.63 35.75 13.01
N GLU A 601 1.18 36.46 14.00
CA GLU A 601 2.62 36.73 14.08
C GLU A 601 3.40 35.45 14.32
N ARG A 602 2.91 34.57 15.20
CA ARG A 602 3.43 33.21 15.35
C ARG A 602 3.45 32.44 14.03
N PHE A 603 2.43 32.58 13.16
CA PHE A 603 2.44 31.91 11.86
C PHE A 603 3.49 32.48 10.90
N GLU A 604 3.78 33.78 10.97
CA GLU A 604 4.85 34.41 10.20
C GLU A 604 6.22 33.92 10.69
N GLU A 605 6.44 33.87 12.01
CA GLU A 605 7.64 33.31 12.61
C GLU A 605 7.85 31.83 12.22
N LEU A 606 6.81 31.00 12.29
CA LEU A 606 6.89 29.58 11.92
C LEU A 606 7.26 29.37 10.43
N LYS A 607 6.92 30.31 9.54
CA LYS A 607 7.27 30.24 8.11
C LYS A 607 8.73 30.59 7.84
N GLU A 608 9.30 31.50 8.64
CA GLU A 608 10.68 31.96 8.49
C GLU A 608 11.70 31.03 9.19
N LEU A 609 11.24 30.10 10.03
CA LEU A 609 12.13 29.12 10.67
C LEU A 609 12.85 28.24 9.63
N PRO A 610 14.19 28.11 9.72
CA PRO A 610 14.95 27.27 8.82
C PRO A 610 14.50 25.80 8.98
N LYS A 611 14.36 25.10 7.86
CA LYS A 611 14.03 23.67 7.89
C LYS A 611 15.18 22.91 8.54
N PRO A 612 14.93 22.09 9.57
CA PRO A 612 15.98 21.33 10.22
C PRO A 612 16.61 20.32 9.25
N LYS A 613 17.89 20.02 9.44
CA LYS A 613 18.58 18.98 8.67
C LYS A 613 17.98 17.63 9.04
N THR A 614 17.67 16.80 8.05
CA THR A 614 17.05 15.47 8.28
C THR A 614 17.84 14.36 7.60
N SER A 615 17.75 13.16 8.15
CA SER A 615 18.27 11.94 7.53
C SER A 615 17.34 10.76 7.81
N SER A 616 17.02 9.96 6.80
CA SER A 616 16.16 8.78 6.97
C SER A 616 16.87 7.73 7.83
N LEU A 617 16.11 6.97 8.62
CA LEU A 617 16.63 5.75 9.24
C LEU A 617 16.95 4.72 8.16
N PHE A 618 17.93 3.86 8.44
CA PHE A 618 18.21 2.68 7.63
C PHE A 618 17.11 1.62 7.82
N ASP A 619 16.96 0.72 6.86
CA ASP A 619 15.95 -0.35 6.87
C ASP A 619 16.08 -1.27 8.10
N THR A 620 17.30 -1.39 8.65
CA THR A 620 17.59 -2.17 9.85
C THR A 620 17.26 -1.44 11.16
N MET A 621 16.99 -0.14 11.11
CA MET A 621 16.71 0.71 12.27
C MET A 621 15.21 0.89 12.49
N THR A 622 14.83 1.09 13.76
CA THR A 622 13.43 1.34 14.17
C THR A 622 13.37 2.55 15.08
N LEU A 623 12.25 3.26 15.08
CA LEU A 623 12.05 4.45 15.91
C LEU A 623 12.24 4.15 17.41
N GLU A 624 11.88 2.95 17.84
CA GLU A 624 11.97 2.53 19.23
C GLU A 624 13.41 2.24 19.65
N ARG A 625 14.27 1.82 18.72
CA ARG A 625 15.64 1.36 19.02
C ARG A 625 16.73 2.36 18.65
N VAL A 626 16.47 3.31 17.76
CA VAL A 626 17.47 4.27 17.29
C VAL A 626 18.05 5.08 18.44
N THR A 627 19.37 5.11 18.55
CA THR A 627 20.07 5.82 19.63
C THR A 627 20.49 7.23 19.21
N PHE A 628 20.92 8.03 20.18
CA PHE A 628 21.51 9.35 19.93
C PHE A 628 22.76 9.26 19.03
N GLU A 629 23.58 8.24 19.23
CA GLU A 629 24.81 8.01 18.44
C GLU A 629 24.48 7.65 16.99
N ASP A 630 23.50 6.77 16.77
CA ASP A 630 23.02 6.42 15.43
C ASP A 630 22.50 7.66 14.69
N ALA A 631 21.75 8.51 15.39
CA ALA A 631 21.18 9.72 14.82
C ALA A 631 22.24 10.74 14.39
N LEU A 632 23.31 10.93 15.18
CA LEU A 632 24.44 11.78 14.80
C LEU A 632 25.14 11.25 13.55
N GLN A 633 25.33 9.93 13.44
CA GLN A 633 25.92 9.31 12.27
C GLN A 633 25.04 9.53 11.02
N LEU A 634 23.73 9.32 11.13
CA LEU A 634 22.80 9.56 10.03
C LEU A 634 22.74 11.04 9.62
N LEU A 635 22.75 11.97 10.58
CA LEU A 635 22.74 13.41 10.33
C LEU A 635 24.07 13.92 9.74
N SER A 636 25.14 13.13 9.79
CA SER A 636 26.39 13.44 9.08
C SER A 636 26.27 13.25 7.56
N LEU A 637 25.25 12.53 7.08
CA LEU A 637 25.01 12.34 5.66
C LEU A 637 24.37 13.60 5.02
N PRO A 638 24.70 13.94 3.76
CA PRO A 638 25.74 13.35 2.91
C PRO A 638 27.14 13.57 3.50
N ARG A 639 27.94 12.50 3.57
CA ARG A 639 29.29 12.51 4.13
C ARG A 639 30.33 12.63 3.02
N THR A 640 31.26 13.57 3.13
CA THR A 640 32.44 13.63 2.26
C THR A 640 33.47 12.60 2.73
N VAL A 641 33.81 11.65 1.86
CA VAL A 641 34.80 10.60 2.15
C VAL A 641 36.21 11.11 1.89
N GLY A 642 36.39 11.95 0.88
CA GLY A 642 37.66 12.58 0.52
C GLY A 642 37.59 13.25 -0.85
N VAL A 643 38.74 13.74 -1.32
CA VAL A 643 38.92 14.24 -2.69
C VAL A 643 39.64 13.20 -3.52
N ASP A 644 39.25 13.05 -4.79
CA ASP A 644 39.97 12.17 -5.70
C ASP A 644 41.37 12.76 -6.00
N PRO A 645 42.47 12.02 -5.79
CA PRO A 645 43.83 12.51 -6.05
C PRO A 645 44.10 12.89 -7.52
N THR A 646 43.28 12.44 -8.46
CA THR A 646 43.52 12.63 -9.90
C THR A 646 42.95 13.94 -10.45
N ASP A 647 41.77 14.36 -10.00
CA ASP A 647 41.08 15.57 -10.48
C ASP A 647 40.62 16.51 -9.36
N SER A 648 40.92 16.19 -8.10
CA SER A 648 40.55 16.96 -6.91
C SER A 648 39.03 17.15 -6.73
N GLU A 649 38.20 16.34 -7.39
CA GLU A 649 36.75 16.38 -7.16
C GLU A 649 36.39 15.69 -5.84
N GLU A 650 35.40 16.25 -5.13
CA GLU A 650 34.89 15.68 -3.88
C GLU A 650 34.06 14.42 -4.13
N ILE A 651 34.33 13.39 -3.33
CA ILE A 651 33.57 12.15 -3.28
C ILE A 651 32.69 12.17 -2.03
N THR A 652 31.38 12.12 -2.24
CA THR A 652 30.35 12.11 -1.20
C THR A 652 29.58 10.81 -1.21
N VAL A 653 29.13 10.36 -0.04
CA VAL A 653 28.26 9.18 0.12
C VAL A 653 26.95 9.59 0.78
N GLN A 654 25.85 9.07 0.25
CA GLN A 654 24.52 9.42 0.71
C GLN A 654 23.49 8.33 0.40
N ASN A 655 22.41 8.33 1.16
CA ASN A 655 21.27 7.45 0.89
C ASN A 655 20.25 8.15 0.00
N GLY A 656 19.75 7.45 -1.02
CA GLY A 656 18.76 7.97 -1.97
C GLY A 656 17.52 7.08 -2.07
N PRO A 657 16.51 7.48 -2.85
CA PRO A 657 15.28 6.71 -3.02
C PRO A 657 15.47 5.33 -3.68
N TYR A 658 16.65 5.06 -4.25
CA TYR A 658 17.02 3.79 -4.87
C TYR A 658 18.14 3.06 -4.11
N GLY A 659 18.36 3.43 -2.84
CA GLY A 659 19.40 2.87 -1.98
C GLY A 659 20.67 3.72 -1.89
N PRO A 660 21.69 3.20 -1.19
CA PRO A 660 22.93 3.91 -0.86
C PRO A 660 23.81 4.06 -2.10
N TYR A 661 24.41 5.24 -2.26
CA TYR A 661 25.28 5.53 -3.39
C TYR A 661 26.37 6.55 -3.05
N LEU A 662 27.46 6.49 -3.80
CA LEU A 662 28.49 7.53 -3.83
C LEU A 662 28.32 8.43 -5.04
N LYS A 663 28.77 9.67 -4.92
CA LYS A 663 28.74 10.70 -5.95
C LYS A 663 30.08 11.44 -6.01
N LYS A 664 30.63 11.55 -7.22
CA LYS A 664 31.79 12.37 -7.59
C LYS A 664 31.41 13.25 -8.77
N GLY A 665 31.24 14.56 -8.56
CA GLY A 665 30.74 15.48 -9.60
C GLY A 665 29.38 15.05 -10.17
N SER A 666 29.36 14.64 -11.45
CA SER A 666 28.17 14.09 -12.13
C SER A 666 28.08 12.56 -12.12
N GLU A 667 29.13 11.89 -11.65
CA GLU A 667 29.23 10.45 -11.64
C GLU A 667 28.72 9.84 -10.32
N THR A 668 27.98 8.73 -10.42
CA THR A 668 27.47 7.99 -9.27
C THR A 668 27.77 6.50 -9.37
N ARG A 669 27.88 5.83 -8.22
CA ARG A 669 27.95 4.36 -8.09
C ARG A 669 27.10 3.89 -6.92
N ASN A 670 26.43 2.76 -7.09
CA ASN A 670 25.66 2.14 -6.01
C ASN A 670 26.62 1.51 -5.00
N ILE A 671 26.26 1.62 -3.74
CA ILE A 671 26.88 0.93 -2.61
C ILE A 671 25.99 -0.27 -2.26
N SER A 672 26.57 -1.34 -1.73
CA SER A 672 25.84 -2.61 -1.55
C SER A 672 24.87 -2.56 -0.36
N THR A 673 25.25 -1.86 0.71
CA THR A 673 24.53 -1.81 1.98
C THR A 673 24.50 -0.39 2.55
N GLU A 674 23.53 -0.09 3.41
CA GLU A 674 23.39 1.24 4.00
C GLU A 674 24.46 1.51 5.05
N GLU A 675 24.89 0.48 5.77
CA GLU A 675 25.94 0.53 6.78
C GLU A 675 27.31 0.92 6.19
N GLU A 676 27.56 0.58 4.93
CA GLU A 676 28.76 1.00 4.19
C GLU A 676 28.83 2.53 4.04
N LEU A 677 27.71 3.27 4.02
CA LEU A 677 27.74 4.75 3.96
C LEU A 677 28.51 5.37 5.13
N LEU A 678 28.53 4.69 6.27
CA LEU A 678 29.17 5.16 7.50
C LEU A 678 30.64 4.73 7.61
N THR A 679 31.08 3.76 6.81
CA THR A 679 32.37 3.07 7.01
C THR A 679 33.25 3.03 5.77
N ILE A 680 32.70 3.22 4.58
CA ILE A 680 33.42 3.12 3.30
C ILE A 680 34.60 4.08 3.21
N SER A 681 35.75 3.57 2.78
CA SER A 681 36.98 4.34 2.65
C SER A 681 37.09 5.02 1.27
N LEU A 682 38.01 5.99 1.17
CA LEU A 682 38.31 6.65 -0.11
C LEU A 682 38.81 5.65 -1.16
N GLU A 683 39.67 4.72 -0.77
CA GLU A 683 40.20 3.67 -1.65
C GLU A 683 39.06 2.80 -2.23
N GLN A 684 38.12 2.37 -1.39
CA GLN A 684 36.96 1.59 -1.82
C GLN A 684 36.04 2.38 -2.76
N CYS A 685 35.86 3.68 -2.51
CA CYS A 685 35.09 4.54 -3.40
C CYS A 685 35.74 4.68 -4.77
N LEU A 686 37.07 4.84 -4.82
CA LEU A 686 37.83 4.92 -6.07
C LEU A 686 37.77 3.58 -6.84
N ASP A 687 37.84 2.45 -6.15
CA ASP A 687 37.68 1.13 -6.76
C ASP A 687 36.29 0.95 -7.39
N LEU A 688 35.23 1.39 -6.70
CA LEU A 688 33.87 1.36 -7.24
C LEU A 688 33.68 2.30 -8.44
N LEU A 689 34.34 3.47 -8.44
CA LEU A 689 34.33 4.40 -9.56
C LEU A 689 35.10 3.86 -10.77
N ALA A 690 36.22 3.17 -10.54
CA ALA A 690 37.05 2.53 -11.57
C ALA A 690 36.35 1.34 -12.24
N GLN A 691 35.43 0.67 -11.55
CA GLN A 691 34.63 -0.38 -12.15
C GLN A 691 33.73 0.20 -13.26
N PRO A 692 33.60 -0.51 -14.40
CA PRO A 692 32.68 -0.10 -15.46
C PRO A 692 31.27 -0.02 -14.89
N LYS A 693 30.52 1.04 -15.23
CA LYS A 693 29.12 1.22 -14.82
C LYS A 693 28.33 -0.05 -15.15
N LYS A 694 28.03 -0.87 -14.13
CA LYS A 694 27.00 -1.91 -14.24
C LYS A 694 25.67 -1.19 -14.28
N PHE A 695 25.24 -0.78 -15.46
CA PHE A 695 23.94 -0.19 -15.63
C PHE A 695 22.88 -1.22 -15.22
N GLY A 696 22.27 -1.00 -14.05
CA GLY A 696 20.94 -1.50 -13.72
C GLY A 696 19.84 -0.78 -14.52
N ARG A 697 20.20 0.16 -15.40
CA ARG A 697 19.34 0.46 -16.55
C ARG A 697 19.49 -0.70 -17.53
N ARG A 698 18.39 -1.40 -17.79
CA ARG A 698 18.17 -1.97 -19.14
C ARG A 698 18.78 -0.98 -20.13
N ALA A 699 19.70 -1.44 -20.98
CA ALA A 699 20.10 -0.67 -22.14
C ALA A 699 18.82 -0.09 -22.75
N ALA A 700 18.78 1.23 -22.97
CA ALA A 700 17.60 1.86 -23.54
C ALA A 700 17.24 1.04 -24.77
N LYS A 701 16.07 0.39 -24.74
CA LYS A 701 15.64 -0.42 -25.88
C LYS A 701 15.74 0.52 -27.10
N PRO A 702 16.41 0.09 -28.19
CA PRO A 702 16.45 0.90 -29.39
C PRO A 702 15.01 1.25 -29.80
N PRO A 703 14.79 2.43 -30.40
CA PRO A 703 13.46 2.80 -30.88
C PRO A 703 12.93 1.69 -31.78
N LEU A 704 11.64 1.38 -31.63
CA LEU A 704 10.95 0.39 -32.45
C LEU A 704 10.98 0.81 -33.93
N LYS A 705 10.92 2.13 -34.20
CA LYS A 705 10.96 2.74 -35.53
C LYS A 705 11.38 4.21 -35.41
N GLU A 706 12.12 4.72 -36.39
CA GLU A 706 12.35 6.17 -36.56
C GLU A 706 11.34 6.68 -37.60
N LEU A 707 10.63 7.76 -37.27
CA LEU A 707 9.54 8.33 -38.06
C LEU A 707 9.91 9.80 -38.32
N GLY A 708 10.23 10.17 -39.55
CA GLY A 708 10.53 11.54 -40.00
C GLY A 708 11.11 12.54 -38.99
N VAL A 709 10.71 13.80 -39.14
CA VAL A 709 11.04 14.93 -38.25
C VAL A 709 9.74 15.66 -37.93
N ASP A 710 9.52 15.99 -36.66
CA ASP A 710 8.33 16.75 -36.26
C ASP A 710 8.41 18.20 -36.75
N PRO A 711 7.38 18.73 -37.43
CA PRO A 711 7.41 20.07 -38.02
C PRO A 711 7.35 21.21 -36.99
N VAL A 712 7.05 20.94 -35.72
CA VAL A 712 6.94 21.96 -34.66
C VAL A 712 8.21 22.00 -33.81
N SER A 713 8.74 20.84 -33.41
CA SER A 713 9.93 20.78 -32.58
C SER A 713 11.23 20.63 -33.37
N GLU A 714 11.16 20.41 -34.68
CA GLU A 714 12.29 20.17 -35.61
C GLU A 714 13.18 18.99 -35.16
N LYS A 715 12.63 18.08 -34.34
CA LYS A 715 13.34 16.91 -33.79
C LYS A 715 12.86 15.61 -34.44
N PRO A 716 13.72 14.59 -34.54
CA PRO A 716 13.33 13.28 -35.06
C PRO A 716 12.25 12.65 -34.20
N ILE A 717 11.22 12.07 -34.82
CA ILE A 717 10.18 11.35 -34.08
C ILE A 717 10.61 9.89 -33.93
N LEU A 718 10.53 9.39 -32.71
CA LEU A 718 10.92 8.03 -32.37
C LEU A 718 9.71 7.28 -31.83
N LEU A 719 9.45 6.11 -32.39
CA LEU A 719 8.51 5.15 -31.84
C LEU A 719 9.24 4.30 -30.79
N LYS A 720 8.74 4.27 -29.55
CA LYS A 720 9.36 3.56 -28.43
C LYS A 720 8.36 2.70 -27.68
N ASP A 721 8.88 1.66 -27.04
CA ASP A 721 8.12 0.78 -26.15
C ASP A 721 8.19 1.31 -24.70
N GLY A 722 7.05 1.70 -24.13
CA GLY A 722 6.94 2.30 -22.79
C GLY A 722 6.26 1.38 -21.77
N GLN A 723 6.27 1.80 -20.49
CA GLN A 723 5.60 1.08 -19.40
C GLN A 723 4.07 0.92 -19.61
N TRP A 724 3.48 1.78 -20.44
CA TRP A 724 2.04 1.84 -20.72
C TRP A 724 1.70 1.46 -22.18
N GLY A 725 2.64 0.84 -22.91
CA GLY A 725 2.51 0.49 -24.33
C GLY A 725 3.38 1.34 -25.26
N PRO A 726 3.35 1.09 -26.58
CA PRO A 726 4.10 1.85 -27.58
C PRO A 726 3.65 3.32 -27.64
N TYR A 727 4.60 4.22 -27.87
CA TYR A 727 4.35 5.66 -27.96
C TYR A 727 5.32 6.33 -28.92
N VAL A 728 4.90 7.44 -29.53
CA VAL A 728 5.76 8.32 -30.34
C VAL A 728 6.29 9.48 -29.49
N THR A 729 7.53 9.88 -29.73
CA THR A 729 8.19 10.98 -29.00
C THR A 729 9.12 11.78 -29.89
N ASP A 730 9.12 13.09 -29.73
CA ASP A 730 10.11 14.00 -30.33
C ASP A 730 11.23 14.38 -29.32
N GLY A 731 11.30 13.67 -28.18
CA GLY A 731 12.21 13.93 -27.08
C GLY A 731 11.72 15.00 -26.08
N SER A 732 10.59 15.67 -26.35
CA SER A 732 9.97 16.65 -25.44
C SER A 732 8.50 16.33 -25.11
N THR A 733 7.75 15.85 -26.10
CA THR A 733 6.35 15.45 -26.02
C THR A 733 6.26 13.94 -26.25
N ASN A 734 5.49 13.25 -25.42
CA ASN A 734 5.25 11.81 -25.55
C ASN A 734 3.76 11.57 -25.78
N ALA A 735 3.41 10.94 -26.91
CA ALA A 735 2.05 10.58 -27.26
C ALA A 735 1.93 9.06 -27.45
N SER A 736 1.11 8.42 -26.62
CA SER A 736 0.79 6.99 -26.76
C SER A 736 0.09 6.70 -28.07
N LEU A 737 0.34 5.53 -28.66
CA LEU A 737 -0.43 5.05 -29.81
C LEU A 737 -1.91 4.87 -29.42
N GLN A 738 -2.83 5.17 -30.34
CA GLN A 738 -4.26 5.01 -30.12
C GLN A 738 -4.74 3.61 -30.58
N LEU A 739 -5.95 3.24 -30.18
CA LEU A 739 -6.55 1.95 -30.52
C LEU A 739 -6.79 1.88 -32.03
N GLY A 740 -5.96 1.11 -32.75
CA GLY A 740 -5.96 1.00 -34.21
C GLY A 740 -4.61 1.31 -34.85
N ASP A 741 -3.71 2.01 -34.14
CA ASP A 741 -2.34 2.22 -34.59
C ASP A 741 -1.50 0.96 -34.30
N SER A 742 -0.92 0.35 -35.34
CA SER A 742 0.04 -0.75 -35.19
C SER A 742 1.48 -0.22 -35.22
N VAL A 743 2.38 -0.90 -34.52
CA VAL A 743 3.82 -0.53 -34.47
C VAL A 743 4.44 -0.66 -35.87
N GLU A 744 3.96 -1.62 -36.66
CA GLU A 744 4.44 -1.91 -38.00
C GLU A 744 3.95 -0.89 -39.03
N GLU A 745 2.67 -0.49 -38.98
CA GLU A 745 2.01 0.29 -40.04
C GLU A 745 1.95 1.80 -39.75
N ILE A 746 2.36 2.26 -38.56
CA ILE A 746 2.38 3.68 -38.24
C ILE A 746 3.25 4.48 -39.22
N THR A 747 2.67 5.57 -39.75
CA THR A 747 3.32 6.51 -40.69
C THR A 747 3.84 7.76 -39.99
N ASP A 748 4.71 8.49 -40.68
CA ASP A 748 5.28 9.74 -40.19
C ASP A 748 4.18 10.80 -39.94
N GLU A 749 3.17 10.87 -40.82
CA GLU A 749 2.06 11.81 -40.68
C GLU A 749 1.21 11.51 -39.44
N ARG A 750 0.92 10.23 -39.18
CA ARG A 750 0.15 9.80 -38.01
C ARG A 750 0.90 10.07 -36.70
N ALA A 751 2.22 9.90 -36.70
CA ALA A 751 3.06 10.21 -35.54
C ALA A 751 3.07 11.70 -35.20
N VAL A 752 3.11 12.57 -36.22
CA VAL A 752 3.00 14.04 -36.05
C VAL A 752 1.63 14.41 -35.49
N GLU A 753 0.55 13.80 -35.99
CA GLU A 753 -0.81 14.04 -35.51
C GLU A 753 -0.95 13.71 -34.01
N LEU A 754 -0.46 12.54 -33.58
CA LEU A 754 -0.49 12.12 -32.17
C LEU A 754 0.27 13.10 -31.25
N LEU A 755 1.42 13.59 -31.70
CA LEU A 755 2.20 14.59 -30.95
C LEU A 755 1.49 15.93 -30.88
N ALA A 756 0.84 16.37 -31.96
CA ALA A 756 0.06 17.60 -32.00
C ALA A 756 -1.17 17.54 -31.07
N GLU A 757 -1.92 16.44 -31.10
CA GLU A 757 -3.05 16.23 -30.18
C GLU A 757 -2.60 16.26 -28.72
N ARG A 758 -1.45 15.66 -28.41
CA ARG A 758 -0.92 15.66 -27.04
C ARG A 758 -0.55 17.06 -26.58
N ARG A 759 0.05 17.88 -27.45
CA ARG A 759 0.38 19.29 -27.15
C ARG A 759 -0.85 20.15 -26.96
N ALA A 760 -1.98 19.82 -27.59
CA ALA A 760 -3.23 20.55 -27.40
C ALA A 760 -3.95 20.22 -26.07
N LYS A 761 -3.62 19.07 -25.45
CA LYS A 761 -4.19 18.62 -24.17
C LYS A 761 -3.38 19.02 -22.93
N VAL A 762 -2.17 19.56 -23.11
CA VAL A 762 -1.26 20.03 -22.04
C VAL A 762 -1.22 21.54 -22.12
#